data_AF-A0A8J4UWH9-F1
#
_entry.id   AF-A0A8J4UWH9-F1
#
_cell.length_a   1.000
_cell.length_b   1.000
_cell.length_c   1.000
_cell.angle_alpha   90.00
_cell.angle_beta   90.00
_cell.angle_gamma   90.00
#
_symmetry.space_group_name_H-M   'P 1'
#
loop_
_entity.id
_entity.type
_entity.pdbx_description
1 polymer ?
#
loop_
_entity_poly.entity_id
_entity_poly.type
_entity_poly.pdbx_seq_one_letter_code
_entity_poly.pdbx_strand_id
1 'polypeptide(L)'
;MTIQRSTSLNNIINEKLGRIIVASNTLPMSVKKVDESSCNSSLSNTPLSSSIDTGFTSNGISTPEQKSPIQIKISDEPFPVESALSSLLHKKEISDYLWVGWPHCDVENEEEKKLIEKAIKEHSSHLEPVFLDEKLVDNYYKGYCKNSLWSLLHYQLNFVKLDVEWWQAYIQVNQMFADRISKIYTPGDIIWIHDYHLMILPEMLRKVLPVDAPIGFFFHAPFPSYELFRILPNRIEMLKGILGSNLIGFQSFEYLRHFRSSCARLLDLEVHPKGLELVQGRRTHFTKLQVYPIGVDYSDFIVNLNQPIVTSRIKKLKEIFKGKRVIVARDRLDQIEGVPRKLEVIEHLFETHPEYLGKLVFIQIYEPTVEEEDETDEQKLLHKTVNEMVGRINGKYGKLNFNPIEYINRKVSYDELSALYKLADIALITPIRDGMNLTSHEYVVCQKDSYGVLILSEFTGAARCLGGAIIVNPFSKKEIQGAIIEALNMKIEDRKLKHQINYNYVLANTSGFWGKRFLCDLHETIQQDCNNNKKVPCADTEKIRENFKLSTKRLLLLDYDGTLTPLVKHPHLALPSKQLIDGLTALSKDPRNEVYVISGRDRPSLEKWLGSIPIGLSCEHGVFIRHPNDQKWYETPKSEIAWKDTVMNIMQDFEDRTPGSFVEIKSINLTWHYRNADPDFGQFQARELIAQLHSVANKYPLDILSGKKAIEVKPVGINKGEIVKILLARCDPEFVLCIGDDKTDEDMFKVLQDKADAFSIRVTPDNKEPTKAKSTLEETKDVVNLLTQLSNL
;
A
#
# COMPACT_ATOMS: atom_id res chain seq x y z
N MET A 1 19.27 10.82 14.21
CA MET A 1 18.87 9.71 13.30
C MET A 1 18.33 10.18 11.95
N THR A 2 18.12 11.48 11.71
CA THR A 2 17.58 12.03 10.44
C THR A 2 18.59 12.10 9.28
N ILE A 3 19.90 12.12 9.59
CA ILE A 3 20.97 12.34 8.60
C ILE A 3 21.42 11.04 7.90
N GLN A 4 21.19 9.86 8.48
CA GLN A 4 21.56 8.58 7.85
C GLN A 4 20.50 8.06 6.86
N ARG A 5 19.25 8.57 6.90
CA ARG A 5 18.20 8.21 5.92
C ARG A 5 18.38 8.89 4.57
N SER A 6 19.06 10.03 4.49
CA SER A 6 19.27 10.73 3.21
C SER A 6 20.37 10.10 2.35
N THR A 7 21.34 9.41 2.96
CA THR A 7 22.51 8.87 2.25
C THR A 7 22.24 7.58 1.47
N SER A 8 21.28 6.73 1.87
CA SER A 8 20.95 5.52 1.06
C SER A 8 19.97 5.82 -0.08
N LEU A 9 19.07 6.79 0.12
CA LEU A 9 18.20 7.30 -0.93
C LEU A 9 19.03 7.98 -2.03
N ASN A 10 19.98 8.85 -1.67
CA ASN A 10 20.76 9.63 -2.65
C ASN A 10 21.63 8.79 -3.62
N ASN A 11 21.99 7.55 -3.29
CA ASN A 11 22.83 6.72 -4.15
C ASN A 11 22.05 5.91 -5.20
N ILE A 12 20.74 5.73 -5.04
CA ILE A 12 19.84 5.09 -6.02
C ILE A 12 19.08 6.17 -6.84
N ILE A 13 19.03 7.41 -6.34
CA ILE A 13 18.27 8.57 -6.87
C ILE A 13 18.70 9.11 -8.24
N ASN A 14 19.75 8.57 -8.88
CA ASN A 14 20.27 9.07 -10.16
C ASN A 14 19.89 8.22 -11.40
N GLU A 15 19.16 7.12 -11.24
CA GLU A 15 18.64 6.38 -12.40
C GLU A 15 17.41 7.09 -12.97
N LYS A 16 17.50 7.49 -14.24
CA LYS A 16 16.39 8.08 -14.99
C LYS A 16 15.33 7.01 -15.20
N LEU A 17 14.14 7.20 -14.62
CA LEU A 17 13.01 6.29 -14.81
C LEU A 17 12.50 6.37 -16.26
N GLY A 18 11.90 5.27 -16.73
CA GLY A 18 11.25 5.19 -18.04
C GLY A 18 10.03 6.10 -18.17
N ARG A 19 9.27 5.92 -19.25
CA ARG A 19 8.05 6.70 -19.49
C ARG A 19 6.94 6.23 -18.56
N ILE A 20 6.22 7.17 -17.96
CA ILE A 20 5.15 6.88 -17.00
C ILE A 20 3.80 6.92 -17.72
N ILE A 21 3.03 5.83 -17.67
CA ILE A 21 1.65 5.79 -18.13
C ILE A 21 0.74 5.94 -16.91
N VAL A 22 0.14 7.11 -16.77
CA VAL A 22 -0.83 7.41 -15.71
C VAL A 22 -2.23 7.05 -16.18
N ALA A 23 -2.98 6.35 -15.33
CA ALA A 23 -4.38 6.04 -15.56
C ALA A 23 -5.24 6.57 -14.41
N SER A 24 -6.15 7.49 -14.70
CA SER A 24 -7.15 8.00 -13.76
C SER A 24 -8.51 8.07 -14.42
N ASN A 25 -9.57 8.20 -13.62
CA ASN A 25 -10.93 8.26 -14.16
C ASN A 25 -11.08 9.34 -15.23
N THR A 26 -10.56 10.55 -14.97
CA THR A 26 -10.63 11.70 -15.89
C THR A 26 -9.25 12.14 -16.36
N LEU A 27 -9.20 12.86 -17.49
CA LEU A 27 -8.04 13.65 -17.88
C LEU A 27 -7.88 14.88 -16.96
N PRO A 28 -6.69 15.47 -16.83
CA PRO A 28 -6.46 16.69 -16.04
C PRO A 28 -6.95 17.96 -16.79
N MET A 29 -8.08 17.85 -17.47
CA MET A 29 -8.69 18.90 -18.27
C MET A 29 -10.19 18.66 -18.43
N SER A 30 -10.91 19.73 -18.76
CA SER A 30 -12.32 19.71 -19.13
C SER A 30 -12.49 20.09 -20.60
N VAL A 31 -13.43 19.44 -21.28
CA VAL A 31 -13.82 19.73 -22.66
C VAL A 31 -15.24 20.29 -22.66
N LYS A 32 -15.42 21.50 -23.18
CA LYS A 32 -16.75 22.10 -23.42
C LYS A 32 -16.98 22.32 -24.90
N LYS A 33 -18.18 21.95 -25.38
CA LYS A 33 -18.68 22.27 -26.72
C LYS A 33 -19.35 23.65 -26.67
N VAL A 34 -19.04 24.52 -27.62
CA VAL A 34 -19.64 25.86 -27.70
C VAL A 34 -20.45 25.98 -28.98
N ASP A 35 -21.75 26.25 -28.84
CA ASP A 35 -22.63 26.58 -29.95
C ASP A 35 -22.68 28.11 -30.16
N GLU A 36 -22.48 28.57 -31.41
CA GLU A 36 -22.49 29.99 -31.79
C GLU A 36 -23.80 30.74 -31.44
N SER A 37 -24.90 30.03 -31.19
CA SER A 37 -26.19 30.62 -30.82
C SER A 37 -26.22 31.24 -29.42
N SER A 38 -25.26 30.89 -28.56
CA SER A 38 -25.20 31.37 -27.16
C SER A 38 -24.37 32.66 -26.96
N CYS A 39 -23.60 33.09 -27.97
CA CYS A 39 -22.66 34.21 -27.85
C CYS A 39 -23.27 35.63 -27.91
N ASN A 40 -24.58 35.79 -28.12
CA ASN A 40 -25.21 37.12 -28.22
C ASN A 40 -25.84 37.65 -26.92
N SER A 41 -25.59 37.03 -25.75
CA SER A 41 -26.16 37.50 -24.49
C SER A 41 -25.24 37.41 -23.27
N SER A 42 -24.08 38.07 -23.30
CA SER A 42 -23.43 38.60 -22.08
C SER A 42 -22.12 39.31 -22.39
N LEU A 43 -22.21 40.59 -22.79
CA LEU A 43 -21.08 41.52 -22.69
C LEU A 43 -20.91 41.93 -21.21
N SER A 44 -20.02 41.25 -20.48
CA SER A 44 -19.42 41.80 -19.26
C SER A 44 -17.92 41.50 -19.21
N ASN A 45 -17.14 42.58 -19.27
CA ASN A 45 -15.67 42.59 -19.32
C ASN A 45 -15.00 41.90 -18.11
N THR A 46 -14.12 40.93 -18.37
CA THR A 46 -13.04 40.47 -17.48
C THR A 46 -11.76 40.26 -18.29
N PRO A 47 -10.57 40.70 -17.83
CA PRO A 47 -9.34 40.57 -18.62
C PRO A 47 -8.57 39.26 -18.35
N LEU A 48 -8.22 38.59 -19.46
CA LEU A 48 -7.02 37.78 -19.74
C LEU A 48 -6.43 36.90 -18.62
N SER A 49 -6.87 35.63 -18.57
CA SER A 49 -5.97 34.49 -18.36
C SER A 49 -5.45 34.02 -19.72
N SER A 50 -4.20 33.60 -19.81
CA SER A 50 -3.54 33.17 -21.06
C SER A 50 -4.22 31.94 -21.67
N SER A 51 -5.21 32.16 -22.52
CA SER A 51 -5.78 31.20 -23.46
C SER A 51 -5.05 31.34 -24.79
N ILE A 52 -4.47 30.25 -25.30
CA ILE A 52 -4.05 30.18 -26.70
C ILE A 52 -5.31 29.89 -27.50
N ASP A 53 -5.90 30.92 -28.11
CA ASP A 53 -7.00 30.78 -29.06
C ASP A 53 -6.45 30.27 -30.40
N THR A 54 -6.68 29.00 -30.72
CA THR A 54 -6.47 28.45 -32.07
C THR A 54 -7.78 28.48 -32.83
N GLY A 55 -8.12 29.63 -33.43
CA GLY A 55 -9.25 29.74 -34.36
C GLY A 55 -8.86 29.28 -35.77
N PHE A 56 -9.55 28.28 -36.31
CA PHE A 56 -9.46 27.91 -37.73
C PHE A 56 -10.83 28.03 -38.39
N THR A 57 -10.91 28.85 -39.46
CA THR A 57 -12.06 28.92 -40.37
C THR A 57 -11.63 28.41 -41.75
N SER A 58 -12.28 27.35 -42.25
CA SER A 58 -12.12 26.89 -43.63
C SER A 58 -13.20 27.51 -44.53
N ASN A 59 -12.80 28.37 -45.47
CA ASN A 59 -13.71 28.91 -46.48
C ASN A 59 -13.89 27.93 -47.64
N GLY A 60 -15.13 27.48 -47.87
CA GLY A 60 -15.50 26.66 -49.02
C GLY A 60 -17.02 26.58 -49.21
N ILE A 61 -17.50 27.38 -50.17
CA ILE A 61 -18.75 27.34 -50.96
C ILE A 61 -19.95 26.54 -50.37
N SER A 62 -21.01 27.31 -50.11
CA SER A 62 -22.31 26.98 -49.51
C SER A 62 -23.16 25.91 -50.22
N THR A 63 -23.67 24.96 -49.44
CA THR A 63 -24.94 24.23 -49.67
C THR A 63 -25.75 24.16 -48.35
N PRO A 64 -27.10 24.18 -48.37
CA PRO A 64 -27.90 24.43 -47.19
C PRO A 64 -28.24 23.16 -46.43
N GLU A 65 -27.32 22.68 -45.59
CA GLU A 65 -27.58 21.77 -44.45
C GLU A 65 -26.32 21.59 -43.55
N GLN A 66 -25.50 22.64 -43.38
CA GLN A 66 -24.32 22.54 -42.50
C GLN A 66 -24.70 22.91 -41.06
N LYS A 67 -24.73 21.90 -40.18
CA LYS A 67 -24.57 22.08 -38.73
C LYS A 67 -23.38 23.03 -38.51
N SER A 68 -23.57 24.04 -37.66
CA SER A 68 -22.55 25.00 -37.25
C SER A 68 -21.26 24.27 -36.85
N PRO A 69 -20.05 24.80 -37.14
CA PRO A 69 -18.82 24.16 -36.73
C PRO A 69 -18.77 24.08 -35.20
N ILE A 70 -18.73 22.86 -34.66
CA ILE A 70 -18.60 22.62 -33.22
C ILE A 70 -17.25 23.19 -32.77
N GLN A 71 -17.26 24.26 -31.98
CA GLN A 71 -16.04 24.82 -31.42
C GLN A 71 -15.74 24.14 -30.08
N ILE A 72 -14.55 23.57 -29.95
CA ILE A 72 -14.12 22.82 -28.77
C ILE A 72 -13.25 23.74 -27.92
N LYS A 73 -13.65 23.94 -26.65
CA LYS A 73 -12.85 24.68 -25.67
C LYS A 73 -12.30 23.71 -24.63
N ILE A 74 -10.98 23.71 -24.48
CA ILE A 74 -10.27 22.91 -23.48
C ILE A 74 -9.83 23.83 -22.34
N SER A 75 -9.94 23.36 -21.10
CA SER A 75 -9.47 24.09 -19.93
C SER A 75 -8.81 23.12 -18.95
N ASP A 76 -7.57 23.42 -18.56
CA ASP A 76 -6.78 22.59 -17.65
C ASP A 76 -7.38 22.61 -16.23
N GLU A 77 -7.32 21.46 -15.56
CA GLU A 77 -7.75 21.32 -14.17
C GLU A 77 -6.55 20.95 -13.30
N PRO A 78 -6.22 21.75 -12.27
CA PRO A 78 -5.03 21.51 -11.47
C PRO A 78 -5.15 20.19 -10.70
N PHE A 79 -4.25 19.23 -11.02
CA PHE A 79 -4.21 17.92 -10.38
C PHE A 79 -2.86 17.68 -9.69
N PRO A 80 -2.81 17.24 -8.42
CA PRO A 80 -1.54 17.00 -7.72
C PRO A 80 -0.65 15.97 -8.41
N VAL A 81 -1.26 14.97 -9.09
CA VAL A 81 -0.51 13.96 -9.85
C VAL A 81 0.16 14.58 -11.07
N GLU A 82 -0.54 15.47 -11.79
CA GLU A 82 0.05 16.18 -12.94
C GLU A 82 1.22 17.07 -12.48
N SER A 83 1.00 17.86 -11.43
CA SER A 83 2.06 18.66 -10.80
C SER A 83 3.29 17.81 -10.42
N ALA A 84 3.07 16.60 -9.90
CA ALA A 84 4.16 15.66 -9.62
C ALA A 84 4.91 15.26 -10.90
N LEU A 85 4.20 14.82 -11.95
CA LEU A 85 4.81 14.41 -13.22
C LEU A 85 5.57 15.56 -13.89
N SER A 86 4.98 16.75 -13.96
CA SER A 86 5.62 17.94 -14.52
C SER A 86 6.90 18.30 -13.76
N SER A 87 6.87 18.23 -12.42
CA SER A 87 8.07 18.45 -11.60
C SER A 87 9.15 17.40 -11.88
N LEU A 88 8.79 16.12 -12.04
CA LEU A 88 9.75 15.04 -12.30
C LEU A 88 10.35 15.15 -13.71
N LEU A 89 9.52 15.49 -14.69
CA LEU A 89 9.94 15.69 -16.08
C LEU A 89 10.90 16.88 -16.19
N HIS A 90 10.56 18.02 -15.56
CA HIS A 90 11.42 19.20 -15.53
C HIS A 90 12.79 18.92 -14.88
N LYS A 91 12.82 18.08 -13.84
CA LYS A 91 14.05 17.63 -13.17
C LYS A 91 14.78 16.49 -13.91
N LYS A 92 14.25 16.01 -15.05
CA LYS A 92 14.76 14.90 -15.86
C LYS A 92 14.86 13.58 -15.09
N GLU A 93 14.01 13.39 -14.08
CA GLU A 93 13.95 12.18 -13.26
C GLU A 93 13.13 11.07 -13.93
N ILE A 94 12.20 11.44 -14.83
CA ILE A 94 11.47 10.55 -15.74
C ILE A 94 11.81 10.89 -17.19
N SER A 95 11.65 9.94 -18.11
CA SER A 95 11.89 10.20 -19.53
C SER A 95 10.76 10.97 -20.22
N ASP A 96 9.52 10.61 -19.89
CA ASP A 96 8.30 11.14 -20.48
C ASP A 96 7.09 10.67 -19.65
N TYR A 97 5.89 11.18 -19.92
CA TYR A 97 4.65 10.62 -19.41
C TYR A 97 3.51 10.66 -20.43
N LEU A 98 2.55 9.74 -20.27
CA LEU A 98 1.26 9.73 -20.95
C LEU A 98 0.15 9.57 -19.92
N TRP A 99 -0.96 10.26 -20.12
CA TRP A 99 -2.11 10.24 -19.23
C TRP A 99 -3.33 9.70 -19.95
N VAL A 100 -3.88 8.60 -19.45
CA VAL A 100 -5.07 7.94 -19.96
C VAL A 100 -6.26 8.25 -19.04
N GLY A 101 -7.35 8.77 -19.61
CA GLY A 101 -8.53 9.16 -18.82
C GLY A 101 -9.72 9.59 -19.67
N TRP A 102 -10.90 9.71 -19.04
CA TRP A 102 -12.11 10.23 -19.68
C TRP A 102 -12.08 11.78 -19.75
N PRO A 103 -12.33 12.39 -20.93
CA PRO A 103 -12.32 13.86 -21.09
C PRO A 103 -13.51 14.61 -20.47
N HIS A 104 -14.43 13.91 -19.80
CA HIS A 104 -15.63 14.49 -19.21
C HIS A 104 -16.53 15.23 -20.23
N CYS A 105 -16.70 14.63 -21.41
CA CYS A 105 -17.58 15.16 -22.43
C CYS A 105 -18.40 14.06 -23.11
N ASP A 106 -19.61 14.43 -23.52
CA ASP A 106 -20.48 13.57 -24.31
C ASP A 106 -20.02 13.51 -25.77
N VAL A 107 -20.28 12.38 -26.41
CA VAL A 107 -19.91 12.13 -27.81
C VAL A 107 -21.11 11.56 -28.53
N GLU A 108 -21.62 12.28 -29.52
CA GLU A 108 -22.82 11.87 -30.27
C GLU A 108 -22.49 10.85 -31.38
N ASN A 109 -21.33 11.00 -32.03
CA ASN A 109 -20.94 10.18 -33.16
C ASN A 109 -19.41 10.03 -33.32
N GLU A 110 -18.98 9.10 -34.17
CA GLU A 110 -17.55 8.80 -34.40
C GLU A 110 -16.78 9.94 -35.11
N GLU A 111 -17.45 10.84 -35.83
CA GLU A 111 -16.78 12.00 -36.44
C GLU A 111 -16.43 13.03 -35.36
N GLU A 112 -17.37 13.31 -34.46
CA GLU A 112 -17.17 14.19 -33.30
C GLU A 112 -16.08 13.65 -32.37
N LYS A 113 -16.09 12.34 -32.10
CA LYS A 113 -15.04 11.68 -31.33
C LYS A 113 -13.64 11.94 -31.88
N LYS A 114 -13.47 11.86 -33.21
CA LYS A 114 -12.20 12.14 -33.88
C LYS A 114 -11.81 13.61 -33.79
N LEU A 115 -12.78 14.52 -33.87
CA LEU A 115 -12.53 15.96 -33.70
C LEU A 115 -12.05 16.26 -32.27
N ILE A 116 -12.71 15.71 -31.25
CA ILE A 116 -12.32 15.89 -29.84
C ILE A 116 -10.95 15.25 -29.58
N GLU A 117 -10.70 14.04 -30.07
CA GLU A 117 -9.40 13.39 -29.92
C GLU A 117 -8.27 14.20 -30.56
N LYS A 118 -8.52 14.78 -31.74
CA LYS A 118 -7.56 15.66 -32.42
C LYS A 118 -7.31 16.93 -31.59
N ALA A 119 -8.35 17.60 -31.10
CA ALA A 119 -8.22 18.80 -30.29
C ALA A 119 -7.44 18.54 -28.99
N ILE A 120 -7.67 17.39 -28.33
CA ILE A 120 -6.92 16.98 -27.14
C ILE A 120 -5.44 16.78 -27.45
N LYS A 121 -5.12 16.11 -28.56
CA LYS A 121 -3.73 15.86 -28.97
C LYS A 121 -2.99 17.13 -29.41
N GLU A 122 -3.71 18.10 -29.99
CA GLU A 122 -3.17 19.42 -30.32
C GLU A 122 -2.92 20.27 -29.07
N HIS A 123 -3.78 20.16 -28.05
CA HIS A 123 -3.59 20.81 -26.75
C HIS A 123 -2.41 20.22 -25.97
N SER A 124 -2.32 18.89 -25.91
CA SER A 124 -1.20 18.19 -25.28
C SER A 124 -1.02 16.79 -25.86
N SER A 125 0.18 16.51 -26.37
CA SER A 125 0.56 15.18 -26.85
C SER A 125 0.67 14.13 -25.73
N HIS A 126 0.61 14.56 -24.46
CA HIS A 126 0.69 13.66 -23.31
C HIS A 126 -0.67 13.05 -22.93
N LEU A 127 -1.77 13.42 -23.59
CA LEU A 127 -3.12 13.02 -23.20
C LEU A 127 -3.71 11.99 -24.17
N GLU A 128 -4.29 10.92 -23.62
CA GLU A 128 -4.88 9.82 -24.37
C GLU A 128 -6.32 9.53 -23.87
N PRO A 129 -7.36 9.97 -24.61
CA PRO A 129 -8.74 9.95 -24.11
C PRO A 129 -9.42 8.58 -24.20
N VAL A 130 -10.18 8.23 -23.16
CA VAL A 130 -11.15 7.12 -23.14
C VAL A 130 -12.57 7.69 -23.15
N PHE A 131 -13.27 7.54 -24.27
CA PHE A 131 -14.63 8.05 -24.42
C PHE A 131 -15.64 7.07 -23.83
N LEU A 132 -16.59 7.59 -23.06
CA LEU A 132 -17.70 6.85 -22.47
C LEU A 132 -19.00 7.34 -23.11
N ASP A 133 -19.92 6.42 -23.38
CA ASP A 133 -21.29 6.79 -23.77
C ASP A 133 -22.11 7.19 -22.53
N GLU A 134 -23.24 7.88 -22.76
CA GLU A 134 -24.12 8.38 -21.71
C GLU A 134 -24.57 7.28 -20.74
N LYS A 135 -24.92 6.10 -21.27
CA LYS A 135 -25.35 4.95 -20.48
C LYS A 135 -24.23 4.46 -19.53
N LEU A 136 -22.98 4.46 -20.00
CA LEU A 136 -21.83 4.13 -19.17
C LEU A 136 -21.55 5.24 -18.15
N VAL A 137 -21.67 6.52 -18.51
CA VAL A 137 -21.52 7.62 -17.53
C VAL A 137 -22.51 7.46 -16.39
N ASP A 138 -23.78 7.16 -16.70
CA ASP A 138 -24.82 6.97 -15.70
C ASP A 138 -24.59 5.73 -14.84
N ASN A 139 -24.29 4.57 -15.44
CA ASN A 139 -24.17 3.31 -14.69
C ASN A 139 -22.83 3.12 -13.98
N TYR A 140 -21.72 3.58 -14.58
CA TYR A 140 -20.39 3.44 -14.00
C TYR A 140 -20.04 4.62 -13.08
N TYR A 141 -20.10 5.86 -13.57
CA TYR A 141 -19.62 7.01 -12.82
C TYR A 141 -20.65 7.48 -11.79
N LYS A 142 -21.86 7.86 -12.24
CA LYS A 142 -22.94 8.30 -11.34
C LYS A 142 -23.47 7.14 -10.49
N GLY A 143 -23.61 5.94 -11.07
CA GLY A 143 -24.06 4.70 -10.44
C GLY A 143 -23.00 4.08 -9.52
N TYR A 144 -22.19 3.15 -10.03
CA TYR A 144 -21.29 2.35 -9.20
C TYR A 144 -20.28 3.18 -8.39
N CYS A 145 -19.62 4.15 -9.04
CA CYS A 145 -18.54 4.90 -8.42
C CYS A 145 -19.05 5.86 -7.34
N LYS A 146 -20.09 6.66 -7.62
CA LYS A 146 -20.61 7.65 -6.67
C LYS A 146 -21.65 7.07 -5.71
N ASN A 147 -22.63 6.28 -6.17
CA ASN A 147 -23.69 5.77 -5.29
C ASN A 147 -23.30 4.49 -4.52
N SER A 148 -22.33 3.70 -4.99
CA SER A 148 -21.87 2.51 -4.26
C SER A 148 -20.54 2.74 -3.56
N LEU A 149 -19.47 2.97 -4.33
CA LEU A 149 -18.10 2.99 -3.80
C LEU A 149 -17.84 4.22 -2.93
N TRP A 150 -18.08 5.42 -3.44
CA TRP A 150 -17.81 6.66 -2.70
C TRP A 150 -18.49 6.67 -1.33
N SER A 151 -19.80 6.40 -1.28
CA SER A 151 -20.57 6.28 -0.04
C SER A 151 -19.96 5.25 0.92
N LEU A 152 -19.64 4.05 0.43
CA LEU A 152 -19.09 2.99 1.28
C LEU A 152 -17.70 3.32 1.83
N LEU A 153 -16.79 3.79 0.96
CA LEU A 153 -15.41 4.14 1.31
C LEU A 153 -15.38 5.25 2.38
N HIS A 154 -16.39 6.14 2.38
CA HIS A 154 -16.56 7.22 3.34
C HIS A 154 -17.54 6.92 4.50
N TYR A 155 -17.92 5.66 4.68
CA TYR A 155 -18.73 5.14 5.80
C TYR A 155 -20.17 5.69 5.82
N GLN A 156 -20.66 6.13 4.67
CA GLN A 156 -22.01 6.63 4.44
C GLN A 156 -22.96 5.48 4.07
N LEU A 157 -23.10 4.50 4.97
CA LEU A 157 -23.84 3.25 4.70
C LEU A 157 -25.29 3.47 4.25
N ASN A 158 -25.95 4.50 4.81
CA ASN A 158 -27.34 4.83 4.46
C ASN A 158 -27.52 5.24 2.98
N PHE A 159 -26.41 5.57 2.31
CA PHE A 159 -26.37 6.05 0.94
C PHE A 159 -25.76 5.03 -0.04
N VAL A 160 -25.39 3.84 0.45
CA VAL A 160 -24.85 2.77 -0.41
C VAL A 160 -26.00 2.11 -1.17
N LYS A 161 -26.02 2.30 -2.49
CA LYS A 161 -26.93 1.62 -3.42
C LYS A 161 -26.15 0.54 -4.17
N LEU A 162 -26.74 -0.63 -4.41
CA LEU A 162 -26.11 -1.75 -5.09
C LEU A 162 -26.97 -2.18 -6.27
N ASP A 163 -26.36 -2.24 -7.45
CA ASP A 163 -27.01 -2.69 -8.70
C ASP A 163 -26.05 -3.58 -9.49
N VAL A 164 -26.58 -4.62 -10.11
CA VAL A 164 -25.84 -5.56 -10.95
C VAL A 164 -25.44 -4.91 -12.27
N GLU A 165 -26.30 -4.06 -12.87
CA GLU A 165 -26.00 -3.37 -14.12
C GLU A 165 -24.83 -2.41 -13.96
N TRP A 166 -24.76 -1.72 -12.82
CA TRP A 166 -23.67 -0.82 -12.47
C TRP A 166 -22.33 -1.55 -12.37
N TRP A 167 -22.31 -2.77 -11.84
CA TRP A 167 -21.11 -3.59 -11.81
C TRP A 167 -20.63 -4.00 -13.20
N GLN A 168 -21.55 -4.36 -14.11
CA GLN A 168 -21.19 -4.70 -15.49
C GLN A 168 -20.60 -3.49 -16.22
N ALA A 169 -21.19 -2.31 -16.05
CA ALA A 169 -20.63 -1.06 -16.57
C ALA A 169 -19.23 -0.79 -15.99
N TYR A 170 -19.01 -1.05 -14.69
CA TYR A 170 -17.71 -0.88 -14.06
C TYR A 170 -16.63 -1.81 -14.63
N ILE A 171 -16.96 -3.07 -14.91
CA ILE A 171 -16.09 -4.00 -15.63
C ILE A 171 -15.81 -3.48 -17.04
N GLN A 172 -16.84 -3.08 -17.78
CA GLN A 172 -16.71 -2.62 -19.16
C GLN A 172 -15.80 -1.40 -19.28
N VAL A 173 -15.97 -0.39 -18.42
CA VAL A 173 -15.11 0.80 -18.44
C VAL A 173 -13.67 0.44 -18.09
N ASN A 174 -13.43 -0.36 -17.05
CA ASN A 174 -12.06 -0.80 -16.70
C ASN A 174 -11.41 -1.60 -17.86
N GLN A 175 -12.19 -2.40 -18.60
CA GLN A 175 -11.70 -3.10 -19.78
C GLN A 175 -11.33 -2.12 -20.91
N MET A 176 -12.11 -1.07 -21.14
CA MET A 176 -11.78 -0.03 -22.12
C MET A 176 -10.46 0.69 -21.79
N PHE A 177 -10.20 0.94 -20.51
CA PHE A 177 -8.90 1.45 -20.06
C PHE A 177 -7.78 0.44 -20.30
N ALA A 178 -7.99 -0.85 -19.99
CA ALA A 178 -7.00 -1.91 -20.22
C ALA A 178 -6.65 -2.06 -21.71
N ASP A 179 -7.66 -2.02 -22.59
CA ASP A 179 -7.52 -2.10 -24.03
C ASP A 179 -6.78 -0.88 -24.60
N ARG A 180 -6.98 0.30 -24.01
CA ARG A 180 -6.26 1.51 -24.42
C ARG A 180 -4.80 1.45 -24.01
N ILE A 181 -4.54 1.15 -22.73
CA ILE A 181 -3.18 1.10 -22.17
C ILE A 181 -2.35 0.00 -22.86
N SER A 182 -2.93 -1.17 -23.12
CA SER A 182 -2.22 -2.27 -23.79
C SER A 182 -1.77 -1.95 -25.21
N LYS A 183 -2.49 -1.08 -25.93
CA LYS A 183 -2.10 -0.62 -27.28
C LYS A 183 -0.94 0.38 -27.27
N ILE A 184 -0.81 1.19 -26.23
CA ILE A 184 0.22 2.24 -26.13
C ILE A 184 1.47 1.80 -25.34
N TYR A 185 1.33 0.73 -24.54
CA TYR A 185 2.40 0.21 -23.69
C TYR A 185 3.58 -0.31 -24.52
N THR A 186 4.77 0.05 -24.08
CA THR A 186 6.05 -0.43 -24.60
C THR A 186 6.90 -0.97 -23.45
N PRO A 187 7.72 -2.03 -23.67
CA PRO A 187 8.60 -2.54 -22.63
C PRO A 187 9.50 -1.45 -22.03
N GLY A 188 9.47 -1.31 -20.71
CA GLY A 188 10.16 -0.25 -19.98
C GLY A 188 9.25 0.89 -19.50
N ASP A 189 8.00 0.95 -19.95
CA ASP A 189 7.00 1.85 -19.39
C ASP A 189 6.61 1.45 -17.96
N ILE A 190 6.33 2.45 -17.13
CA ILE A 190 5.81 2.26 -15.77
C ILE A 190 4.35 2.67 -15.73
N ILE A 191 3.46 1.75 -15.33
CA ILE A 191 2.03 2.02 -15.25
C ILE A 191 1.67 2.46 -13.83
N TRP A 192 0.97 3.59 -13.72
CA TRP A 192 0.54 4.15 -12.45
C TRP A 192 -0.97 4.44 -12.45
N ILE A 193 -1.72 3.63 -11.72
CA ILE A 193 -3.18 3.64 -11.71
C ILE A 193 -3.67 4.35 -10.45
N HIS A 194 -4.69 5.19 -10.59
CA HIS A 194 -5.20 6.02 -9.50
C HIS A 194 -6.67 5.76 -9.19
N ASP A 195 -6.89 5.58 -7.89
CA ASP A 195 -8.16 5.69 -7.18
C ASP A 195 -9.22 4.61 -7.45
N TYR A 196 -10.29 4.69 -6.66
CA TYR A 196 -11.34 3.68 -6.55
C TYR A 196 -12.13 3.40 -7.84
N HIS A 197 -12.02 4.25 -8.86
CA HIS A 197 -12.65 4.09 -10.17
C HIS A 197 -12.05 2.94 -11.00
N LEU A 198 -10.76 2.66 -10.78
CA LEU A 198 -9.97 1.74 -11.60
C LEU A 198 -9.42 0.55 -10.81
N MET A 199 -10.13 0.12 -9.75
CA MET A 199 -9.63 -0.92 -8.83
C MET A 199 -9.36 -2.27 -9.49
N ILE A 200 -10.04 -2.61 -10.60
CA ILE A 200 -9.88 -3.90 -11.28
C ILE A 200 -8.96 -3.84 -12.50
N LEU A 201 -8.57 -2.64 -12.91
CA LEU A 201 -7.64 -2.42 -14.02
C LEU A 201 -6.28 -3.12 -13.85
N PRO A 202 -5.64 -3.17 -12.67
CA PRO A 202 -4.33 -3.80 -12.54
C PRO A 202 -4.33 -5.29 -12.90
N GLU A 203 -5.35 -6.04 -12.46
CA GLU A 203 -5.49 -7.46 -12.82
C GLU A 203 -5.77 -7.64 -14.32
N MET A 204 -6.59 -6.78 -14.92
CA MET A 204 -6.86 -6.81 -16.36
C MET A 204 -5.58 -6.59 -17.19
N LEU A 205 -4.77 -5.60 -16.79
CA LEU A 205 -3.48 -5.33 -17.43
C LEU A 205 -2.49 -6.48 -17.25
N ARG A 206 -2.44 -7.08 -16.06
CA ARG A 206 -1.55 -8.23 -15.79
C ARG A 206 -1.85 -9.44 -16.69
N LYS A 207 -3.09 -9.59 -17.17
CA LYS A 207 -3.49 -10.67 -18.10
C LYS A 207 -2.98 -10.45 -19.53
N VAL A 208 -2.77 -9.19 -19.94
CA VAL A 208 -2.44 -8.84 -21.34
C VAL A 208 -1.00 -8.34 -21.51
N LEU A 209 -0.39 -7.78 -20.46
CA LEU A 209 0.96 -7.24 -20.48
C LEU A 209 2.02 -8.29 -20.11
N PRO A 210 3.31 -8.03 -20.41
CA PRO A 210 4.42 -8.84 -19.92
C PRO A 210 4.39 -9.03 -18.40
N VAL A 211 4.88 -10.18 -17.93
CA VAL A 211 4.84 -10.56 -16.51
C VAL A 211 5.59 -9.55 -15.63
N ASP A 212 6.66 -8.97 -16.16
CA ASP A 212 7.55 -7.99 -15.53
C ASP A 212 7.08 -6.54 -15.68
N ALA A 213 5.91 -6.28 -16.28
CA ALA A 213 5.36 -4.93 -16.41
C ALA A 213 5.23 -4.24 -15.02
N PRO A 214 5.86 -3.06 -14.82
CA PRO A 214 5.69 -2.27 -13.60
C PRO A 214 4.25 -1.75 -13.47
N ILE A 215 3.50 -2.22 -12.47
CA ILE A 215 2.16 -1.70 -12.20
C ILE A 215 2.06 -1.22 -10.75
N GLY A 216 1.92 0.09 -10.57
CA GLY A 216 1.62 0.72 -9.29
C GLY A 216 0.15 1.12 -9.20
N PHE A 217 -0.45 1.00 -8.03
CA PHE A 217 -1.78 1.52 -7.72
C PHE A 217 -1.71 2.49 -6.54
N PHE A 218 -2.33 3.65 -6.64
CA PHE A 218 -2.43 4.60 -5.53
C PHE A 218 -3.89 4.90 -5.19
N PHE A 219 -4.27 4.65 -3.94
CA PHE A 219 -5.63 4.84 -3.43
C PHE A 219 -5.74 6.21 -2.76
N HIS A 220 -6.43 7.17 -3.41
CA HIS A 220 -6.54 8.54 -2.92
C HIS A 220 -7.64 8.68 -1.87
N ALA A 221 -8.79 8.04 -2.10
CA ALA A 221 -9.87 7.98 -1.12
C ALA A 221 -9.48 7.18 0.14
N PRO A 222 -10.24 7.27 1.24
CA PRO A 222 -10.10 6.36 2.37
C PRO A 222 -10.37 4.91 1.95
N PHE A 223 -9.65 3.97 2.56
CA PHE A 223 -10.01 2.54 2.46
C PHE A 223 -10.75 2.09 3.73
N PRO A 224 -11.93 1.45 3.61
CA PRO A 224 -12.78 1.12 4.75
C PRO A 224 -12.33 -0.16 5.45
N SER A 225 -12.75 -0.30 6.72
CA SER A 225 -12.50 -1.52 7.48
C SER A 225 -13.14 -2.72 6.80
N TYR A 226 -12.64 -3.91 7.11
CA TYR A 226 -13.19 -5.18 6.59
C TYR A 226 -14.71 -5.27 6.80
N GLU A 227 -15.22 -4.82 7.95
CA GLU A 227 -16.64 -4.94 8.32
C GLU A 227 -17.57 -4.18 7.37
N LEU A 228 -17.09 -3.06 6.82
CA LEU A 228 -17.81 -2.27 5.82
C LEU A 228 -17.51 -2.77 4.42
N PHE A 229 -16.24 -3.04 4.11
CA PHE A 229 -15.85 -3.48 2.77
C PHE A 229 -16.56 -4.78 2.35
N ARG A 230 -16.86 -5.68 3.31
CA ARG A 230 -17.56 -6.94 3.02
C ARG A 230 -19.00 -6.79 2.56
N ILE A 231 -19.59 -5.61 2.70
CA ILE A 231 -20.95 -5.30 2.22
C ILE A 231 -21.00 -5.37 0.69
N LEU A 232 -19.89 -5.06 0.01
CA LEU A 232 -19.83 -5.14 -1.46
C LEU A 232 -19.99 -6.60 -1.91
N PRO A 233 -20.94 -6.88 -2.82
CA PRO A 233 -21.08 -8.21 -3.39
C PRO A 233 -19.81 -8.65 -4.13
N ASN A 234 -19.17 -7.70 -4.85
CA ASN A 234 -18.04 -7.93 -5.76
C ASN A 234 -16.67 -7.71 -5.07
N ARG A 235 -16.65 -7.74 -3.73
CA ARG A 235 -15.48 -7.43 -2.90
C ARG A 235 -14.24 -8.28 -3.23
N ILE A 236 -14.43 -9.52 -3.63
CA ILE A 236 -13.34 -10.46 -3.93
C ILE A 236 -12.65 -10.05 -5.23
N GLU A 237 -13.44 -9.78 -6.26
CA GLU A 237 -13.01 -9.32 -7.58
C GLU A 237 -12.27 -7.98 -7.47
N MET A 238 -12.79 -7.06 -6.66
CA MET A 238 -12.14 -5.76 -6.44
C MET A 238 -10.78 -5.89 -5.76
N LEU A 239 -10.66 -6.73 -4.71
CA LEU A 239 -9.37 -6.92 -4.03
C LEU A 239 -8.35 -7.63 -4.93
N LYS A 240 -8.77 -8.66 -5.67
CA LYS A 240 -7.91 -9.33 -6.66
C LYS A 240 -7.47 -8.37 -7.76
N GLY A 241 -8.38 -7.50 -8.19
CA GLY A 241 -8.15 -6.38 -9.08
C GLY A 241 -6.94 -5.55 -8.68
N ILE A 242 -6.96 -5.01 -7.45
CA ILE A 242 -5.89 -4.14 -6.94
C ILE A 242 -4.60 -4.94 -6.73
N LEU A 243 -4.69 -6.20 -6.28
CA LEU A 243 -3.53 -7.08 -6.09
C LEU A 243 -2.82 -7.46 -7.40
N GLY A 244 -3.35 -7.11 -8.57
CA GLY A 244 -2.61 -7.19 -9.84
C GLY A 244 -1.38 -6.26 -9.91
N SER A 245 -1.28 -5.29 -8.99
CA SER A 245 -0.16 -4.35 -8.88
C SER A 245 1.06 -4.95 -8.15
N ASN A 246 2.26 -4.43 -8.46
CA ASN A 246 3.51 -4.69 -7.73
C ASN A 246 3.59 -3.85 -6.44
N LEU A 247 3.10 -2.61 -6.48
CA LEU A 247 3.07 -1.69 -5.34
C LEU A 247 1.70 -1.05 -5.21
N ILE A 248 1.16 -1.05 -3.98
CA ILE A 248 -0.06 -0.32 -3.63
C ILE A 248 0.29 0.76 -2.59
N GLY A 249 -0.08 2.00 -2.89
CA GLY A 249 0.10 3.16 -2.02
C GLY A 249 -1.21 3.65 -1.40
N PHE A 250 -1.14 4.08 -0.15
CA PHE A 250 -2.26 4.69 0.59
C PHE A 250 -1.86 6.03 1.23
N GLN A 251 -2.85 6.89 1.47
CA GLN A 251 -2.66 8.16 2.17
C GLN A 251 -2.23 8.01 3.63
N SER A 252 -2.76 7.00 4.34
CA SER A 252 -2.53 6.79 5.77
C SER A 252 -2.26 5.31 6.09
N PHE A 253 -1.59 5.08 7.23
CA PHE A 253 -1.36 3.72 7.71
C PHE A 253 -2.66 3.00 8.11
N GLU A 254 -3.68 3.74 8.54
CA GLU A 254 -4.98 3.17 8.85
C GLU A 254 -5.61 2.51 7.61
N TYR A 255 -5.60 3.21 6.48
CA TYR A 255 -6.19 2.71 5.22
C TYR A 255 -5.43 1.49 4.70
N LEU A 256 -4.09 1.51 4.78
CA LEU A 256 -3.25 0.36 4.47
C LEU A 256 -3.61 -0.85 5.34
N ARG A 257 -3.72 -0.64 6.67
CA ARG A 257 -4.07 -1.72 7.61
C ARG A 257 -5.44 -2.31 7.29
N HIS A 258 -6.42 -1.48 6.98
CA HIS A 258 -7.76 -1.92 6.62
C HIS A 258 -7.75 -2.74 5.32
N PHE A 259 -7.06 -2.28 4.28
CA PHE A 259 -6.88 -3.04 3.03
C PHE A 259 -6.24 -4.39 3.28
N ARG A 260 -5.14 -4.42 4.04
CA ARG A 260 -4.42 -5.65 4.37
C ARG A 260 -5.30 -6.64 5.12
N SER A 261 -6.10 -6.17 6.09
CA SER A 261 -7.05 -7.00 6.83
C SER A 261 -8.16 -7.54 5.93
N SER A 262 -8.70 -6.70 5.02
CA SER A 262 -9.69 -7.12 4.02
C SER A 262 -9.16 -8.21 3.09
N CYS A 263 -7.93 -8.07 2.58
CA CYS A 263 -7.30 -9.12 1.78
C CYS A 263 -7.07 -10.41 2.57
N ALA A 264 -6.49 -10.30 3.78
CA ALA A 264 -6.22 -11.48 4.62
C ALA A 264 -7.49 -12.28 4.92
N ARG A 265 -8.59 -11.61 5.26
CA ARG A 265 -9.84 -12.25 5.68
C ARG A 265 -10.72 -12.70 4.52
N LEU A 266 -10.78 -11.95 3.41
CA LEU A 266 -11.65 -12.28 2.27
C LEU A 266 -11.00 -13.19 1.24
N LEU A 267 -9.67 -13.16 1.12
CA LEU A 267 -8.92 -13.94 0.14
C LEU A 267 -8.06 -15.04 0.79
N ASP A 268 -8.10 -15.16 2.13
CA ASP A 268 -7.32 -16.14 2.92
C ASP A 268 -5.81 -16.08 2.63
N LEU A 269 -5.28 -14.85 2.50
CA LEU A 269 -3.87 -14.61 2.17
C LEU A 269 -2.99 -14.56 3.43
N GLU A 270 -1.78 -15.11 3.32
CA GLU A 270 -0.75 -14.91 4.34
C GLU A 270 -0.29 -13.44 4.35
N VAL A 271 -0.24 -12.84 5.54
CA VAL A 271 0.11 -11.44 5.71
C VAL A 271 1.60 -11.31 5.96
N HIS A 272 2.32 -10.67 5.02
CA HIS A 272 3.72 -10.31 5.21
C HIS A 272 3.85 -8.88 5.78
N PRO A 273 4.86 -8.56 6.60
CA PRO A 273 5.03 -7.20 7.13
C PRO A 273 5.17 -6.12 6.05
N LYS A 274 5.77 -6.47 4.90
CA LYS A 274 6.01 -5.55 3.78
C LYS A 274 4.91 -5.55 2.71
N GLY A 275 3.97 -6.50 2.75
CA GLY A 275 3.05 -6.70 1.63
C GLY A 275 2.15 -7.91 1.75
N LEU A 276 1.59 -8.34 0.63
CA LEU A 276 0.71 -9.49 0.50
C LEU A 276 1.20 -10.40 -0.62
N GLU A 277 1.03 -11.69 -0.43
CA GLU A 277 1.44 -12.70 -1.41
C GLU A 277 0.18 -13.41 -1.94
N LEU A 278 -0.01 -13.34 -3.26
CA LEU A 278 -1.14 -13.95 -3.95
C LEU A 278 -0.65 -15.16 -4.75
N VAL A 279 -1.10 -16.35 -4.36
CA VAL A 279 -0.79 -17.60 -5.07
C VAL A 279 -1.88 -17.88 -6.11
N GLN A 280 -1.50 -17.92 -7.39
CA GLN A 280 -2.37 -18.27 -8.51
C GLN A 280 -1.79 -19.48 -9.26
N GLY A 281 -2.28 -20.67 -8.93
CA GLY A 281 -1.78 -21.93 -9.49
C GLY A 281 -0.32 -22.17 -9.08
N ARG A 282 0.59 -22.17 -10.06
CA ARG A 282 2.05 -22.32 -9.83
C ARG A 282 2.81 -20.98 -9.79
N ARG A 283 2.09 -19.86 -9.84
CA ARG A 283 2.70 -18.52 -9.81
C ARG A 283 2.37 -17.84 -8.49
N THR A 284 3.38 -17.20 -7.92
CA THR A 284 3.23 -16.40 -6.72
C THR A 284 3.55 -14.96 -7.07
N HIS A 285 2.62 -14.06 -6.75
CA HIS A 285 2.75 -12.63 -7.02
C HIS A 285 2.81 -11.88 -5.69
N PHE A 286 3.90 -11.17 -5.44
CA PHE A 286 4.05 -10.36 -4.24
C PHE A 286 3.69 -8.90 -4.52
N THR A 287 2.79 -8.36 -3.70
CA THR A 287 2.37 -6.95 -3.77
C THR A 287 2.86 -6.21 -2.53
N LYS A 288 3.77 -5.26 -2.72
CA LYS A 288 4.25 -4.37 -1.66
C LYS A 288 3.15 -3.38 -1.28
N LEU A 289 2.97 -3.14 0.03
CA LEU A 289 2.03 -2.14 0.54
C LEU A 289 2.79 -1.03 1.26
N GLN A 290 2.51 0.24 0.97
CA GLN A 290 3.22 1.35 1.60
C GLN A 290 2.35 2.62 1.73
N VAL A 291 2.73 3.52 2.65
CA VAL A 291 2.03 4.79 2.90
C VAL A 291 2.80 5.94 2.26
N TYR A 292 2.10 6.72 1.43
CA TYR A 292 2.60 7.95 0.81
C TYR A 292 1.53 9.05 0.92
N PRO A 293 1.57 9.88 1.97
CA PRO A 293 0.71 11.05 2.07
C PRO A 293 0.97 11.97 0.88
N ILE A 294 -0.06 12.27 0.09
CA ILE A 294 0.09 13.16 -1.06
C ILE A 294 0.25 14.62 -0.59
N GLY A 295 1.17 15.32 -1.22
CA GLY A 295 1.37 16.76 -1.07
C GLY A 295 0.91 17.54 -2.30
N VAL A 296 1.03 18.86 -2.24
CA VAL A 296 0.77 19.75 -3.38
C VAL A 296 2.05 20.51 -3.73
N ASP A 297 2.14 21.06 -4.94
CA ASP A 297 3.12 22.10 -5.24
C ASP A 297 2.51 23.46 -4.86
N TYR A 298 3.24 24.23 -4.07
CA TYR A 298 2.76 25.51 -3.53
C TYR A 298 3.54 26.70 -4.07
N SER A 299 4.44 26.47 -5.03
CA SER A 299 5.19 27.52 -5.69
C SER A 299 4.25 28.59 -6.29
N ASP A 300 3.16 28.16 -6.93
CA ASP A 300 2.15 29.04 -7.50
C ASP A 300 1.44 29.90 -6.44
N PHE A 301 1.11 29.35 -5.27
CA PHE A 301 0.48 30.12 -4.19
C PHE A 301 1.41 31.20 -3.67
N ILE A 302 2.70 30.87 -3.49
CA ILE A 302 3.72 31.80 -3.00
C ILE A 302 3.92 32.93 -4.01
N VAL A 303 3.98 32.62 -5.31
CA VAL A 303 4.09 33.63 -6.37
C VAL A 303 2.82 34.48 -6.41
N ASN A 304 1.65 33.85 -6.36
CA ASN A 304 0.37 34.55 -6.51
C ASN A 304 0.09 35.52 -5.35
N LEU A 305 0.45 35.15 -4.12
CA LEU A 305 0.32 36.04 -2.96
C LEU A 305 1.09 37.36 -3.08
N ASN A 306 2.15 37.38 -3.90
CA ASN A 306 2.95 38.58 -4.16
C ASN A 306 2.45 39.38 -5.37
N GLN A 307 1.45 38.91 -6.11
CA GLN A 307 0.91 39.63 -7.25
C GLN A 307 0.20 40.92 -6.80
N PRO A 308 0.30 42.02 -7.56
CA PRO A 308 -0.33 43.29 -7.21
C PRO A 308 -1.86 43.18 -7.05
N ILE A 309 -2.51 42.36 -7.88
CA ILE A 309 -3.97 42.14 -7.86
C ILE A 309 -4.40 41.50 -6.53
N VAL A 310 -3.70 40.45 -6.09
CA VAL A 310 -3.96 39.73 -4.83
C VAL A 310 -3.62 40.61 -3.63
N THR A 311 -2.48 41.31 -3.65
CA THR A 311 -2.08 42.22 -2.57
C THR A 311 -3.08 43.36 -2.37
N SER A 312 -3.58 43.95 -3.47
CA SER A 312 -4.64 44.96 -3.44
C SER A 312 -5.94 44.38 -2.89
N ARG A 313 -6.31 43.16 -3.29
CA ARG A 313 -7.50 42.47 -2.78
C ARG A 313 -7.41 42.18 -1.29
N ILE A 314 -6.27 41.71 -0.79
CA ILE A 314 -6.03 41.49 0.64
C ILE A 314 -6.22 42.78 1.44
N LYS A 315 -5.71 43.93 0.94
CA LYS A 315 -5.90 45.23 1.61
C LYS A 315 -7.38 45.59 1.71
N LYS A 316 -8.14 45.46 0.62
CA LYS A 316 -9.60 45.70 0.61
C LYS A 316 -10.33 44.78 1.58
N LEU A 317 -10.00 43.49 1.60
CA LEU A 317 -10.61 42.53 2.52
C LEU A 317 -10.31 42.87 3.98
N LYS A 318 -9.08 43.31 4.30
CA LYS A 318 -8.72 43.79 5.65
C LYS A 318 -9.51 45.03 6.06
N GLU A 319 -9.89 45.89 5.12
CA GLU A 319 -10.77 47.04 5.40
C GLU A 319 -12.22 46.60 5.64
N ILE A 320 -12.76 45.69 4.81
CA ILE A 320 -14.12 45.14 4.94
C ILE A 320 -14.30 44.43 6.29
N PHE A 321 -13.31 43.62 6.69
CA PHE A 321 -13.35 42.84 7.93
C PHE A 321 -12.57 43.50 9.08
N LYS A 322 -12.36 44.83 9.01
CA LYS A 322 -11.63 45.57 10.04
C LYS A 322 -12.26 45.38 11.42
N GLY A 323 -11.44 45.01 12.40
CA GLY A 323 -11.88 44.77 13.78
C GLY A 323 -12.63 43.46 14.00
N LYS A 324 -12.71 42.59 12.98
CA LYS A 324 -13.34 41.28 13.04
C LYS A 324 -12.28 40.18 12.89
N ARG A 325 -12.53 39.03 13.52
CA ARG A 325 -11.82 37.77 13.29
C ARG A 325 -12.52 36.99 12.19
N VAL A 326 -11.75 36.33 11.35
CA VAL A 326 -12.28 35.61 10.18
C VAL A 326 -11.96 34.13 10.29
N ILE A 327 -13.00 33.30 10.25
CA ILE A 327 -12.90 31.85 10.07
C ILE A 327 -13.22 31.54 8.61
N VAL A 328 -12.39 30.75 7.94
CA VAL A 328 -12.66 30.28 6.58
C VAL A 328 -12.84 28.76 6.55
N ALA A 329 -13.82 28.31 5.78
CA ALA A 329 -14.01 26.92 5.41
C ALA A 329 -14.24 26.85 3.91
N ARG A 330 -13.58 25.90 3.24
CA ARG A 330 -13.76 25.60 1.82
C ARG A 330 -14.03 24.12 1.70
N ASP A 331 -15.19 23.78 1.16
CA ASP A 331 -15.67 22.41 1.05
C ASP A 331 -16.40 22.20 -0.27
N ARG A 332 -16.42 20.97 -0.74
CA ARG A 332 -17.20 20.55 -1.92
C ARG A 332 -18.65 20.27 -1.52
N LEU A 333 -19.58 20.38 -2.47
CA LEU A 333 -20.99 19.98 -2.29
C LEU A 333 -21.14 18.45 -2.10
N ASP A 334 -20.76 17.97 -0.92
CA ASP A 334 -20.78 16.58 -0.51
C ASP A 334 -21.12 16.46 0.99
N GLN A 335 -21.84 15.40 1.36
CA GLN A 335 -22.22 15.12 2.74
C GLN A 335 -21.02 14.82 3.63
N ILE A 336 -19.95 14.25 3.06
CA ILE A 336 -18.75 13.88 3.82
C ILE A 336 -18.03 15.10 4.39
N GLU A 337 -18.25 16.29 3.84
CA GLU A 337 -17.58 17.53 4.28
C GLU A 337 -18.20 18.09 5.58
N GLY A 338 -19.38 17.59 5.97
CA GLY A 338 -20.00 17.94 7.25
C GLY A 338 -20.39 19.41 7.40
N VAL A 339 -20.62 20.14 6.30
CA VAL A 339 -20.97 21.58 6.32
C VAL A 339 -22.18 21.91 7.22
N PRO A 340 -23.30 21.16 7.20
CA PRO A 340 -24.39 21.40 8.14
C PRO A 340 -23.94 21.37 9.60
N ARG A 341 -23.05 20.44 9.97
CA ARG A 341 -22.52 20.35 11.34
C ARG A 341 -21.67 21.57 11.70
N LYS A 342 -20.86 22.09 10.77
CA LYS A 342 -20.13 23.34 10.98
C LYS A 342 -21.08 24.50 11.26
N LEU A 343 -22.13 24.64 10.46
CA LEU A 343 -23.12 25.71 10.63
C LEU A 343 -23.84 25.61 11.97
N GLU A 344 -24.20 24.40 12.43
CA GLU A 344 -24.77 24.20 13.77
C GLU A 344 -23.82 24.63 14.89
N VAL A 345 -22.52 24.37 14.75
CA VAL A 345 -21.52 24.79 15.75
C VAL A 345 -21.34 26.31 15.75
N ILE A 346 -21.30 26.93 14.58
CA ILE A 346 -21.19 28.40 14.46
C ILE A 346 -22.43 29.07 15.05
N GLU A 347 -23.63 28.55 14.77
CA GLU A 347 -24.85 29.03 15.40
C GLU A 347 -24.79 28.90 16.93
N HIS A 348 -24.41 27.73 17.43
CA HIS A 348 -24.34 27.47 18.86
C HIS A 348 -23.27 28.33 19.56
N LEU A 349 -22.16 28.64 18.87
CA LEU A 349 -21.15 29.59 19.34
C LEU A 349 -21.74 30.98 19.53
N PHE A 350 -22.54 31.48 18.59
CA PHE A 350 -23.18 32.78 18.74
C PHE A 350 -24.26 32.81 19.83
N GLU A 351 -24.92 31.68 20.10
CA GLU A 351 -25.89 31.56 21.20
C GLU A 351 -25.24 31.59 22.58
N THR A 352 -24.15 30.85 22.75
CA THR A 352 -23.49 30.65 24.05
C THR A 352 -22.42 31.68 24.35
N HIS A 353 -21.84 32.29 23.31
CA HIS A 353 -20.79 33.30 23.39
C HIS A 353 -21.17 34.57 22.59
N PRO A 354 -22.18 35.33 23.05
CA PRO A 354 -22.65 36.54 22.36
C PRO A 354 -21.58 37.63 22.25
N GLU A 355 -20.49 37.56 23.02
CA GLU A 355 -19.34 38.48 22.93
C GLU A 355 -18.63 38.47 21.57
N TYR A 356 -18.80 37.40 20.79
CA TYR A 356 -18.26 37.28 19.43
C TYR A 356 -19.18 37.85 18.34
N LEU A 357 -20.44 38.17 18.66
CA LEU A 357 -21.37 38.80 17.71
C LEU A 357 -20.85 40.16 17.24
N GLY A 358 -20.79 40.35 15.93
CA GLY A 358 -20.22 41.56 15.31
C GLY A 358 -18.68 41.61 15.29
N LYS A 359 -18.00 40.66 15.96
CA LYS A 359 -16.53 40.56 16.02
C LYS A 359 -15.98 39.32 15.32
N LEU A 360 -16.80 38.33 15.01
CA LEU A 360 -16.42 37.10 14.32
C LEU A 360 -17.26 36.95 13.05
N VAL A 361 -16.62 36.59 11.94
CA VAL A 361 -17.27 36.26 10.67
C VAL A 361 -16.84 34.86 10.25
N PHE A 362 -17.81 34.06 9.81
CA PHE A 362 -17.58 32.75 9.20
C PHE A 362 -17.77 32.85 7.70
N ILE A 363 -16.71 32.58 6.93
CA ILE A 363 -16.74 32.53 5.47
C ILE A 363 -16.79 31.05 5.06
N GLN A 364 -17.91 30.64 4.47
CA GLN A 364 -18.07 29.30 3.90
C GLN A 364 -18.04 29.39 2.38
N ILE A 365 -16.96 28.89 1.79
CA ILE A 365 -16.86 28.64 0.35
C ILE A 365 -17.41 27.23 0.12
N TYR A 366 -18.47 27.12 -0.66
CA TYR A 366 -19.07 25.84 -1.01
C TYR A 366 -19.02 25.68 -2.52
N GLU A 367 -18.13 24.78 -2.96
CA GLU A 367 -17.85 24.60 -4.39
C GLU A 367 -18.76 23.52 -4.98
N PRO A 368 -19.55 23.85 -6.01
CA PRO A 368 -20.35 22.85 -6.71
C PRO A 368 -19.42 21.87 -7.44
N THR A 369 -19.70 20.58 -7.28
CA THR A 369 -18.92 19.49 -7.89
C THR A 369 -19.41 19.12 -9.29
N VAL A 370 -20.66 19.44 -9.60
CA VAL A 370 -21.33 19.21 -10.88
C VAL A 370 -22.18 20.43 -11.19
N GLU A 371 -22.64 20.56 -12.44
CA GLU A 371 -23.66 21.56 -12.78
C GLU A 371 -24.98 21.20 -12.09
N GLU A 372 -25.82 22.20 -11.76
CA GLU A 372 -27.03 22.00 -10.94
C GLU A 372 -28.00 20.95 -11.54
N GLU A 373 -28.00 20.82 -12.87
CA GLU A 373 -28.83 19.86 -13.60
C GLU A 373 -28.41 18.40 -13.31
N ASP A 374 -27.12 18.18 -13.10
CA ASP A 374 -26.50 16.87 -12.83
C ASP A 374 -26.39 16.52 -11.34
N GLU A 375 -26.81 17.41 -10.45
CA GLU A 375 -26.83 17.12 -9.01
C GLU A 375 -27.79 15.94 -8.70
N THR A 376 -27.29 15.01 -7.89
CA THR A 376 -28.12 13.95 -7.31
C THR A 376 -29.19 14.56 -6.39
N ASP A 377 -30.31 13.86 -6.19
CA ASP A 377 -31.38 14.31 -5.27
C ASP A 377 -30.84 14.59 -3.85
N GLU A 378 -29.83 13.83 -3.43
CA GLU A 378 -29.17 13.98 -2.14
C GLU A 378 -28.32 15.26 -2.06
N GLN A 379 -27.63 15.62 -3.15
CA GLN A 379 -26.90 16.89 -3.26
C GLN A 379 -27.85 18.08 -3.28
N LYS A 380 -28.96 18.00 -4.03
CA LYS A 380 -30.01 19.04 -4.05
C LYS A 380 -30.60 19.27 -2.66
N LEU A 381 -30.86 18.19 -1.92
CA LEU A 381 -31.35 18.27 -0.54
C LEU A 381 -30.32 18.90 0.40
N LEU A 382 -29.05 18.50 0.29
CA LEU A 382 -27.96 19.06 1.09
C LEU A 382 -27.79 20.56 0.80
N HIS A 383 -27.78 20.94 -0.47
CA HIS A 383 -27.70 22.32 -0.91
C HIS A 383 -28.84 23.17 -0.33
N LYS A 384 -30.09 22.70 -0.44
CA LYS A 384 -31.25 23.33 0.18
C LYS A 384 -31.08 23.49 1.70
N THR A 385 -30.67 22.43 2.38
CA THR A 385 -30.46 22.43 3.83
C THR A 385 -29.43 23.48 4.25
N VAL A 386 -28.29 23.55 3.57
CA VAL A 386 -27.23 24.53 3.83
C VAL A 386 -27.74 25.95 3.61
N ASN A 387 -28.44 26.21 2.50
CA ASN A 387 -29.01 27.54 2.20
C ASN A 387 -30.01 27.99 3.28
N GLU A 388 -30.91 27.10 3.71
CA GLU A 388 -31.88 27.37 4.78
C GLU A 388 -31.17 27.69 6.11
N MET A 389 -30.13 26.94 6.45
CA MET A 389 -29.33 27.18 7.67
C MET A 389 -28.60 28.52 7.62
N VAL A 390 -27.97 28.86 6.50
CA VAL A 390 -27.30 30.16 6.32
C VAL A 390 -28.32 31.29 6.44
N GLY A 391 -29.47 31.19 5.76
CA GLY A 391 -30.53 32.18 5.84
C GLY A 391 -31.07 32.36 7.25
N ARG A 392 -31.29 31.26 7.98
CA ARG A 392 -31.75 31.26 9.37
C ARG A 392 -30.75 31.94 10.31
N ILE A 393 -29.45 31.61 10.22
CA ILE A 393 -28.41 32.17 11.08
C ILE A 393 -28.20 33.66 10.78
N ASN A 394 -28.10 34.03 9.49
CA ASN A 394 -27.98 35.43 9.10
C ASN A 394 -29.21 36.25 9.47
N GLY A 395 -30.42 35.68 9.36
CA GLY A 395 -31.65 36.34 9.80
C GLY A 395 -31.73 36.55 11.32
N LYS A 396 -31.21 35.61 12.12
CA LYS A 396 -31.24 35.65 13.59
C LYS A 396 -30.18 36.58 14.19
N TYR A 397 -28.94 36.57 13.67
CA TYR A 397 -27.82 37.31 14.26
C TYR A 397 -27.25 38.44 13.39
N GLY A 398 -27.71 38.55 12.15
CA GLY A 398 -27.31 39.62 11.23
C GLY A 398 -27.76 41.00 11.69
N LYS A 399 -27.03 42.02 11.23
CA LYS A 399 -27.33 43.45 11.39
C LYS A 399 -27.12 44.14 10.05
N LEU A 400 -27.60 45.39 9.92
CA LEU A 400 -27.49 46.19 8.69
C LEU A 400 -26.08 46.24 8.06
N ASN A 401 -25.02 46.16 8.87
CA ASN A 401 -23.62 46.22 8.43
C ASN A 401 -22.80 44.97 8.82
N PHE A 402 -23.47 43.87 9.17
CA PHE A 402 -22.81 42.66 9.65
C PHE A 402 -23.62 41.42 9.31
N ASN A 403 -23.04 40.55 8.49
CA ASN A 403 -23.50 39.18 8.32
C ASN A 403 -22.57 38.26 9.10
N PRO A 404 -23.10 37.38 9.97
CA PRO A 404 -22.28 36.40 10.68
C PRO A 404 -21.70 35.35 9.73
N ILE A 405 -22.42 35.00 8.66
CA ILE A 405 -21.99 34.03 7.64
C ILE A 405 -21.93 34.70 6.27
N GLU A 406 -20.73 34.70 5.68
CA GLU A 406 -20.51 35.00 4.27
C GLU A 406 -20.47 33.68 3.49
N TYR A 407 -21.54 33.38 2.76
CA TYR A 407 -21.69 32.13 2.03
C TYR A 407 -21.44 32.34 0.54
N ILE A 408 -20.46 31.62 -0.01
CA ILE A 408 -20.05 31.71 -1.41
C ILE A 408 -20.32 30.35 -2.06
N ASN A 409 -21.43 30.26 -2.80
CA ASN A 409 -21.81 29.07 -3.54
C ASN A 409 -21.43 29.17 -5.03
N ARG A 410 -20.13 29.19 -5.31
CA ARG A 410 -19.59 29.22 -6.67
C ARG A 410 -18.11 28.87 -6.64
N LYS A 411 -17.57 28.48 -7.79
CA LYS A 411 -16.12 28.37 -7.97
C LYS A 411 -15.47 29.74 -7.71
N VAL A 412 -14.45 29.75 -6.85
CA VAL A 412 -13.69 30.95 -6.49
C VAL A 412 -12.40 30.97 -7.28
N SER A 413 -12.01 32.12 -7.83
CA SER A 413 -10.75 32.24 -8.56
C SER A 413 -9.56 32.00 -7.63
N TYR A 414 -8.46 31.51 -8.20
CA TYR A 414 -7.24 31.23 -7.46
C TYR A 414 -6.71 32.46 -6.68
N ASP A 415 -6.83 33.65 -7.27
CA ASP A 415 -6.46 34.94 -6.68
C ASP A 415 -7.30 35.30 -5.45
N GLU A 416 -8.62 35.15 -5.57
CA GLU A 416 -9.55 35.46 -4.49
C GLU A 416 -9.37 34.45 -3.35
N LEU A 417 -9.18 33.18 -3.67
CA LEU A 417 -8.94 32.14 -2.68
C LEU A 417 -7.63 32.39 -1.91
N SER A 418 -6.55 32.74 -2.61
CA SER A 418 -5.26 33.10 -2.00
C SER A 418 -5.42 34.29 -1.05
N ALA A 419 -6.19 35.31 -1.45
CA ALA A 419 -6.47 36.48 -0.62
C ALA A 419 -7.30 36.13 0.63
N LEU A 420 -8.33 35.29 0.49
CA LEU A 420 -9.18 34.83 1.59
C LEU A 420 -8.38 33.97 2.59
N TYR A 421 -7.59 33.03 2.10
CA TYR A 421 -6.71 32.24 2.97
C TYR A 421 -5.72 33.14 3.70
N LYS A 422 -5.08 34.12 3.05
CA LYS A 422 -4.12 35.03 3.69
C LYS A 422 -4.75 35.91 4.78
N LEU A 423 -6.02 36.27 4.59
CA LEU A 423 -6.80 37.09 5.52
C LEU A 423 -7.21 36.30 6.76
N ALA A 424 -7.65 35.05 6.59
CA ALA A 424 -8.35 34.32 7.63
C ALA A 424 -7.46 34.03 8.86
N ASP A 425 -8.01 34.26 10.05
CA ASP A 425 -7.36 33.95 11.32
C ASP A 425 -7.41 32.45 11.63
N ILE A 426 -8.46 31.76 11.18
CA ILE A 426 -8.72 30.35 11.44
C ILE A 426 -9.18 29.67 10.14
N ALA A 427 -8.64 28.49 9.84
CA ALA A 427 -9.24 27.56 8.88
C ALA A 427 -9.96 26.43 9.62
N LEU A 428 -11.23 26.20 9.28
CA LEU A 428 -12.08 25.19 9.91
C LEU A 428 -12.38 24.04 8.92
N ILE A 429 -11.60 22.97 9.04
CA ILE A 429 -11.65 21.82 8.14
C ILE A 429 -12.13 20.62 8.94
N THR A 430 -13.44 20.35 8.88
CA THR A 430 -14.08 19.31 9.70
C THR A 430 -14.86 18.27 8.88
N PRO A 431 -14.25 17.65 7.83
CA PRO A 431 -14.90 16.56 7.12
C PRO A 431 -15.10 15.37 8.07
N ILE A 432 -16.18 14.64 7.83
CA ILE A 432 -16.56 13.41 8.53
C ILE A 432 -15.54 12.31 8.23
N ARG A 433 -15.08 12.21 6.98
CA ARG A 433 -14.02 11.29 6.56
C ARG A 433 -13.41 11.78 5.25
N ASP A 434 -12.09 11.84 5.17
CA ASP A 434 -11.36 12.30 3.98
C ASP A 434 -10.03 11.55 3.83
N GLY A 435 -9.61 11.30 2.59
CA GLY A 435 -8.34 10.69 2.26
C GLY A 435 -7.14 11.50 2.73
N MET A 436 -7.14 12.82 2.47
CA MET A 436 -6.02 13.71 2.83
C MET A 436 -6.43 15.14 3.22
N ASN A 437 -7.36 15.77 2.52
CA ASN A 437 -7.63 17.22 2.57
C ASN A 437 -6.44 18.14 2.19
N LEU A 438 -6.39 18.58 0.93
CA LEU A 438 -5.33 19.47 0.43
C LEU A 438 -5.53 20.94 0.78
N THR A 439 -6.78 21.36 1.01
CA THR A 439 -7.13 22.71 1.49
C THR A 439 -6.37 23.07 2.77
N SER A 440 -6.16 22.11 3.67
CA SER A 440 -5.34 22.30 4.87
C SER A 440 -3.91 22.72 4.55
N HIS A 441 -3.31 22.17 3.49
CA HIS A 441 -1.95 22.48 3.08
C HIS A 441 -1.87 23.84 2.36
N GLU A 442 -2.83 24.12 1.47
CA GLU A 442 -2.96 25.42 0.80
C GLU A 442 -3.04 26.56 1.82
N TYR A 443 -3.91 26.40 2.84
CA TYR A 443 -4.07 27.39 3.91
C TYR A 443 -2.76 27.60 4.68
N VAL A 444 -2.08 26.53 5.07
CA VAL A 444 -0.79 26.60 5.78
C VAL A 444 0.23 27.40 4.97
N VAL A 445 0.32 27.23 3.65
CA VAL A 445 1.26 28.00 2.84
C VAL A 445 0.89 29.48 2.77
N CYS A 446 -0.39 29.78 2.57
CA CYS A 446 -0.87 31.16 2.53
C CYS A 446 -0.67 31.91 3.86
N GLN A 447 -0.59 31.18 4.98
CA GLN A 447 -0.44 31.74 6.31
C GLN A 447 0.99 32.15 6.70
N LYS A 448 1.96 32.06 5.78
CA LYS A 448 3.32 32.57 6.00
C LYS A 448 3.25 34.00 6.55
N ASP A 449 3.91 34.29 7.67
CA ASP A 449 3.93 35.59 8.37
C ASP A 449 2.60 36.05 9.01
N SER A 450 1.46 35.43 8.69
CA SER A 450 0.14 35.71 9.28
C SER A 450 -0.17 34.78 10.46
N TYR A 451 0.41 33.57 10.47
CA TYR A 451 0.32 32.59 11.56
C TYR A 451 -1.11 32.20 11.95
N GLY A 452 -2.03 32.10 10.98
CA GLY A 452 -3.39 31.63 11.16
C GLY A 452 -3.45 30.20 11.70
N VAL A 453 -4.50 29.91 12.46
CA VAL A 453 -4.67 28.64 13.18
C VAL A 453 -5.45 27.66 12.32
N LEU A 454 -4.96 26.43 12.22
CA LEU A 454 -5.64 25.35 11.52
C LEU A 454 -6.38 24.47 12.54
N ILE A 455 -7.70 24.32 12.36
CA ILE A 455 -8.53 23.34 13.07
C ILE A 455 -8.89 22.24 12.09
N LEU A 456 -8.62 20.99 12.46
CA LEU A 456 -8.66 19.86 11.55
C LEU A 456 -9.39 18.66 12.16
N SER A 457 -10.27 18.03 11.39
CA SER A 457 -10.91 16.76 11.78
C SER A 457 -9.88 15.66 12.00
N GLU A 458 -10.06 14.83 13.03
CA GLU A 458 -9.23 13.63 13.24
C GLU A 458 -9.40 12.56 12.14
N PHE A 459 -10.46 12.68 11.33
CA PHE A 459 -10.85 11.74 10.26
C PHE A 459 -10.34 12.13 8.86
N THR A 460 -9.44 13.10 8.76
CA THR A 460 -8.71 13.40 7.52
C THR A 460 -7.25 12.93 7.58
N GLY A 461 -6.71 12.48 6.44
CA GLY A 461 -5.30 12.09 6.34
C GLY A 461 -4.32 13.18 6.75
N ALA A 462 -4.65 14.47 6.53
CA ALA A 462 -3.80 15.59 6.93
C ALA A 462 -3.61 15.68 8.45
N ALA A 463 -4.53 15.15 9.28
CA ALA A 463 -4.42 15.19 10.73
C ALA A 463 -3.20 14.42 11.26
N ARG A 464 -2.74 13.41 10.53
CA ARG A 464 -1.52 12.65 10.87
C ARG A 464 -0.24 13.32 10.39
N CYS A 465 -0.37 14.31 9.51
CA CYS A 465 0.72 15.00 8.84
C CYS A 465 1.01 16.36 9.49
N LEU A 466 -0.04 17.12 9.83
CA LEU A 466 0.03 18.50 10.30
C LEU A 466 -0.03 18.58 11.83
N GLY A 467 1.08 18.23 12.49
CA GLY A 467 1.17 18.15 13.96
C GLY A 467 0.99 19.48 14.72
N GLY A 468 0.97 20.62 14.04
CA GLY A 468 0.66 21.93 14.61
C GLY A 468 -0.83 22.29 14.56
N ALA A 469 -1.69 21.50 13.92
CA ALA A 469 -3.13 21.75 13.89
C ALA A 469 -3.81 21.43 15.23
N ILE A 470 -4.94 22.09 15.53
CA ILE A 470 -5.84 21.65 16.60
C ILE A 470 -6.72 20.54 16.03
N ILE A 471 -6.56 19.33 16.54
CA ILE A 471 -7.31 18.16 16.09
C ILE A 471 -8.62 18.07 16.87
N VAL A 472 -9.73 17.88 16.15
CA VAL A 472 -11.08 17.78 16.73
C VAL A 472 -11.86 16.59 16.19
N ASN A 473 -12.75 16.05 17.00
CA ASN A 473 -13.77 15.14 16.51
C ASN A 473 -14.92 15.95 15.84
N PRO A 474 -15.18 15.79 14.52
CA PRO A 474 -16.23 16.51 13.79
C PRO A 474 -17.66 16.19 14.28
N PHE A 475 -17.84 15.13 15.08
CA PHE A 475 -19.12 14.77 15.69
C PHE A 475 -19.36 15.46 17.04
N SER A 476 -18.31 16.05 17.64
CA SER A 476 -18.36 16.69 18.94
C SER A 476 -18.50 18.20 18.80
N LYS A 477 -19.72 18.72 18.89
CA LYS A 477 -19.99 20.17 18.84
C LYS A 477 -19.16 20.96 19.86
N LYS A 478 -19.01 20.39 21.06
CA LYS A 478 -18.25 20.98 22.17
C LYS A 478 -16.76 21.07 21.85
N GLU A 479 -16.17 20.04 21.24
CA GLU A 479 -14.75 20.09 20.85
C GLU A 479 -14.49 21.10 19.75
N ILE A 480 -15.33 21.12 18.71
CA ILE A 480 -15.16 22.11 17.62
C ILE A 480 -15.29 23.53 18.16
N GLN A 481 -16.33 23.79 18.98
CA GLN A 481 -16.52 25.09 19.61
C GLN A 481 -15.34 25.46 20.52
N GLY A 482 -14.88 24.52 21.36
CA GLY A 482 -13.73 24.71 22.23
C GLY A 482 -12.45 25.02 21.44
N ALA A 483 -12.22 24.34 20.32
CA ALA A 483 -11.08 24.58 19.44
C ALA A 483 -11.15 25.96 18.76
N ILE A 484 -12.34 26.41 18.36
CA ILE A 484 -12.52 27.78 17.83
C ILE A 484 -12.16 28.81 18.90
N ILE A 485 -12.67 28.63 20.13
CA ILE A 485 -12.38 29.54 21.25
C ILE A 485 -10.89 29.51 21.62
N GLU A 486 -10.26 28.32 21.66
CA GLU A 486 -8.81 28.19 21.85
C GLU A 486 -8.05 28.96 20.77
N ALA A 487 -8.40 28.76 19.50
CA ALA A 487 -7.75 29.42 18.37
C ALA A 487 -7.90 30.95 18.41
N LEU A 488 -9.07 31.46 18.79
CA LEU A 488 -9.33 32.90 18.92
C LEU A 488 -8.53 33.56 20.06
N ASN A 489 -8.27 32.81 21.13
CA ASN A 489 -7.54 33.28 22.32
C ASN A 489 -6.06 32.88 22.32
N MET A 490 -5.59 32.19 21.28
CA MET A 490 -4.23 31.69 21.19
C MET A 490 -3.22 32.84 21.09
N LYS A 491 -2.17 32.78 21.91
CA LYS A 491 -1.08 33.76 21.89
C LYS A 491 -0.28 33.66 20.59
N ILE A 492 0.31 34.78 20.18
CA ILE A 492 1.02 34.87 18.89
C ILE A 492 2.25 33.96 18.84
N GLU A 493 2.93 33.73 19.97
CA GLU A 493 4.08 32.84 20.08
C GLU A 493 3.69 31.39 19.77
N ASP A 494 2.59 30.92 20.35
CA ASP A 494 2.06 29.56 20.15
C ASP A 494 1.56 29.39 18.71
N ARG A 495 0.86 30.40 18.17
CA ARG A 495 0.42 30.43 16.76
C ARG A 495 1.61 30.29 15.81
N LYS A 496 2.68 31.05 16.05
CA LYS A 496 3.89 31.01 15.23
C LYS A 496 4.57 29.64 15.30
N LEU A 497 4.67 29.04 16.49
CA LEU A 497 5.23 27.70 16.66
C LEU A 497 4.41 26.63 15.92
N LYS A 498 3.09 26.59 16.16
CA LYS A 498 2.16 25.66 15.51
C LYS A 498 2.20 25.80 13.98
N HIS A 499 2.17 27.04 13.48
CA HIS A 499 2.31 27.31 12.05
C HIS A 499 3.66 26.84 11.49
N GLN A 500 4.78 27.10 12.17
CA GLN A 500 6.10 26.70 11.68
C GLN A 500 6.23 25.17 11.54
N ILE A 501 5.68 24.40 12.47
CA ILE A 501 5.65 22.93 12.42
C ILE A 501 4.94 22.47 11.14
N ASN A 502 3.74 22.99 10.89
CA ASN A 502 2.95 22.65 9.71
C ASN A 502 3.64 23.12 8.42
N TYR A 503 4.13 24.36 8.39
CA TYR A 503 4.77 24.96 7.23
C TYR A 503 6.01 24.18 6.79
N ASN A 504 6.86 23.76 7.75
CA ASN A 504 8.03 22.92 7.47
C ASN A 504 7.65 21.56 6.88
N TYR A 505 6.58 20.93 7.41
CA TYR A 505 6.10 19.66 6.87
C TYR A 505 5.61 19.80 5.44
N VAL A 506 4.77 20.81 5.19
CA VAL A 506 4.14 21.06 3.89
C VAL A 506 5.19 21.36 2.80
N LEU A 507 6.21 22.16 3.12
CA LEU A 507 7.30 22.44 2.18
C LEU A 507 8.20 21.24 1.89
N ALA A 508 8.36 20.32 2.84
CA ALA A 508 9.19 19.13 2.66
C ALA A 508 8.47 18.01 1.88
N ASN A 509 7.14 17.96 1.95
CA ASN A 509 6.33 16.89 1.34
C ASN A 509 5.49 17.44 0.19
N THR A 510 6.15 17.77 -0.94
CA THR A 510 5.48 18.25 -2.15
C THR A 510 4.89 17.12 -2.98
N SER A 511 4.02 17.46 -3.95
CA SER A 511 3.51 16.52 -4.97
C SER A 511 4.66 15.81 -5.71
N GLY A 512 5.68 16.55 -6.14
CA GLY A 512 6.86 15.99 -6.80
C GLY A 512 7.65 15.01 -5.92
N PHE A 513 7.81 15.30 -4.62
CA PHE A 513 8.46 14.38 -3.69
C PHE A 513 7.64 13.09 -3.49
N TRP A 514 6.32 13.23 -3.34
CA TRP A 514 5.40 12.10 -3.26
C TRP A 514 5.51 11.19 -4.48
N GLY A 515 5.44 11.76 -5.69
CA GLY A 515 5.51 11.01 -6.93
C GLY A 515 6.87 10.33 -7.13
N LYS A 516 7.97 11.05 -6.86
CA LYS A 516 9.32 10.48 -6.90
C LYS A 516 9.43 9.25 -6.03
N ARG A 517 9.02 9.37 -4.77
CA ARG A 517 9.15 8.32 -3.77
C ARG A 517 8.33 7.08 -4.16
N PHE A 518 7.10 7.28 -4.66
CA PHE A 518 6.28 6.16 -5.12
C PHE A 518 6.91 5.42 -6.31
N LEU A 519 7.35 6.17 -7.33
CA LEU A 519 7.88 5.59 -8.56
C LEU A 519 9.25 4.90 -8.35
N CYS A 520 10.13 5.46 -7.53
CA CYS A 520 11.37 4.80 -7.13
C CYS A 520 11.09 3.49 -6.38
N ASP A 521 10.21 3.52 -5.37
CA ASP A 521 9.84 2.32 -4.61
C ASP A 521 9.21 1.23 -5.51
N LEU A 522 8.44 1.62 -6.54
CA LEU A 522 7.89 0.71 -7.54
C LEU A 522 9.00 0.10 -8.41
N HIS A 523 9.93 0.92 -8.90
CA HIS A 523 11.05 0.43 -9.69
C HIS A 523 11.92 -0.57 -8.90
N GLU A 524 12.18 -0.30 -7.62
CA GLU A 524 12.93 -1.21 -6.74
C GLU A 524 12.26 -2.57 -6.55
N THR A 525 10.91 -2.64 -6.49
CA THR A 525 10.22 -3.93 -6.34
C THR A 525 10.54 -4.88 -7.49
N ILE A 526 10.73 -4.34 -8.69
CA ILE A 526 10.99 -5.13 -9.90
C ILE A 526 12.42 -5.64 -9.91
N GLN A 527 13.39 -4.79 -9.53
CA GLN A 527 14.80 -5.20 -9.43
C GLN A 527 14.99 -6.31 -8.37
N GLN A 528 14.24 -6.25 -7.26
CA GLN A 528 14.29 -7.29 -6.22
C GLN A 528 13.67 -8.60 -6.70
N ASP A 529 12.56 -8.57 -7.43
CA ASP A 529 11.97 -9.77 -8.04
C ASP A 529 12.91 -10.39 -9.10
N CYS A 530 13.66 -9.58 -9.86
CA CYS A 530 14.68 -10.08 -10.78
C CYS A 530 15.89 -10.71 -10.07
N ASN A 531 16.33 -10.13 -8.95
CA ASN A 531 17.51 -10.60 -8.21
C ASN A 531 17.23 -11.80 -7.29
N ASN A 532 16.03 -11.91 -6.71
CA ASN A 532 15.60 -13.08 -5.94
C ASN A 532 15.25 -14.28 -6.84
N ASN A 533 15.05 -14.07 -8.15
CA ASN A 533 14.85 -15.12 -9.15
C ASN A 533 16.17 -15.73 -9.68
N LYS A 534 17.28 -15.71 -8.92
CA LYS A 534 18.39 -16.62 -9.22
C LYS A 534 17.90 -18.05 -8.94
N LYS A 535 17.35 -18.70 -9.96
CA LYS A 535 17.05 -20.13 -9.94
C LYS A 535 18.28 -20.87 -9.43
N VAL A 536 18.14 -21.55 -8.30
CA VAL A 536 19.17 -22.46 -7.84
C VAL A 536 19.20 -23.62 -8.84
N PRO A 537 20.36 -23.94 -9.45
CA PRO A 537 20.43 -24.92 -10.54
C PRO A 537 20.08 -26.32 -10.03
N CYS A 538 19.56 -27.17 -10.92
CA CYS A 538 19.37 -28.59 -10.61
C CYS A 538 20.74 -29.25 -10.33
N ALA A 539 20.78 -30.22 -9.42
CA ALA A 539 22.00 -30.91 -9.04
C ALA A 539 22.60 -31.71 -10.20
N ASP A 540 23.87 -31.45 -10.50
CA ASP A 540 24.65 -32.20 -11.48
C ASP A 540 25.08 -33.55 -10.87
N THR A 541 24.24 -34.57 -11.08
CA THR A 541 24.45 -35.91 -10.52
C THR A 541 25.71 -36.60 -11.06
N GLU A 542 26.12 -36.32 -12.30
CA GLU A 542 27.36 -36.87 -12.86
C GLU A 542 28.58 -36.26 -12.18
N LYS A 543 28.62 -34.94 -12.02
CA LYS A 543 29.70 -34.27 -11.28
C LYS A 543 29.81 -34.74 -9.83
N ILE A 544 28.67 -34.97 -9.16
CA ILE A 544 28.64 -35.55 -7.81
C ILE A 544 29.28 -36.94 -7.83
N ARG A 545 28.93 -37.80 -8.79
CA ARG A 545 29.46 -39.16 -8.92
C ARG A 545 30.96 -39.19 -9.25
N GLU A 546 31.43 -38.29 -10.10
CA GLU A 546 32.85 -38.15 -10.44
C GLU A 546 33.67 -37.75 -9.22
N ASN A 547 33.27 -36.68 -8.52
CA ASN A 547 33.95 -36.23 -7.31
C ASN A 547 33.85 -37.26 -6.18
N PHE A 548 32.72 -37.97 -6.08
CA PHE A 548 32.58 -39.09 -5.15
C PHE A 548 33.63 -40.17 -5.44
N LYS A 549 33.77 -40.65 -6.68
CA LYS A 549 34.78 -41.66 -7.04
C LYS A 549 36.22 -41.24 -6.73
N LEU A 550 36.56 -40.00 -7.03
CA LEU A 550 37.92 -39.46 -6.87
C LEU A 550 38.33 -39.30 -5.40
N SER A 551 37.37 -39.14 -4.50
CA SER A 551 37.62 -38.85 -3.09
C SER A 551 37.84 -40.11 -2.27
N THR A 552 38.72 -40.03 -1.26
CA THR A 552 39.05 -41.16 -0.36
C THR A 552 38.41 -41.04 1.01
N LYS A 553 38.03 -39.82 1.42
CA LYS A 553 37.24 -39.54 2.64
C LYS A 553 35.95 -38.81 2.29
N ARG A 554 34.81 -39.48 2.45
CA ARG A 554 33.51 -38.98 1.97
C ARG A 554 32.52 -38.88 3.12
N LEU A 555 31.90 -37.72 3.29
CA LEU A 555 30.88 -37.47 4.32
C LEU A 555 29.51 -37.22 3.66
N LEU A 556 28.51 -38.00 4.07
CA LEU A 556 27.14 -37.88 3.59
C LEU A 556 26.24 -37.46 4.76
N LEU A 557 25.57 -36.33 4.62
CA LEU A 557 24.71 -35.69 5.62
C LEU A 557 23.30 -35.60 5.04
N LEU A 558 22.37 -36.38 5.58
CA LEU A 558 21.05 -36.55 4.99
C LEU A 558 19.97 -36.20 6.01
N ASP A 559 19.06 -35.28 5.68
CA ASP A 559 17.81 -35.17 6.44
C ASP A 559 16.90 -36.38 6.17
N TYR A 560 15.96 -36.66 7.08
CA TYR A 560 15.05 -37.80 6.95
C TYR A 560 13.70 -37.45 6.30
N ASP A 561 12.97 -36.48 6.85
CA ASP A 561 11.58 -36.21 6.50
C ASP A 561 11.53 -35.31 5.26
N GLY A 562 10.76 -35.65 4.23
CA GLY A 562 10.77 -34.93 2.95
C GLY A 562 12.03 -35.15 2.09
N THR A 563 13.16 -35.51 2.72
CA THR A 563 14.42 -35.79 2.02
C THR A 563 14.62 -37.26 1.65
N LEU A 564 14.64 -38.17 2.64
CA LEU A 564 14.82 -39.61 2.41
C LEU A 564 13.49 -40.36 2.32
N THR A 565 12.47 -39.85 3.01
CA THR A 565 11.11 -40.38 2.96
C THR A 565 10.14 -39.24 2.68
N PRO A 566 9.12 -39.40 1.82
CA PRO A 566 8.15 -38.33 1.54
C PRO A 566 7.43 -37.86 2.79
N LEU A 567 7.04 -36.59 2.84
CA LEU A 567 6.21 -36.05 3.93
C LEU A 567 4.84 -36.74 3.94
N VAL A 568 4.46 -37.31 5.10
CA VAL A 568 3.19 -38.00 5.31
C VAL A 568 2.36 -37.30 6.38
N LYS A 569 1.02 -37.35 6.25
CA LYS A 569 0.09 -36.67 7.17
C LYS A 569 0.25 -37.09 8.64
N HIS A 570 0.63 -38.34 8.90
CA HIS A 570 0.88 -38.84 10.25
C HIS A 570 2.37 -39.24 10.36
N PRO A 571 3.18 -38.53 11.16
CA PRO A 571 4.62 -38.72 11.22
C PRO A 571 5.06 -40.17 11.48
N HIS A 572 4.32 -40.96 12.26
CA HIS A 572 4.65 -42.36 12.53
C HIS A 572 4.56 -43.29 11.30
N LEU A 573 3.98 -42.83 10.19
CA LEU A 573 3.83 -43.59 8.94
C LEU A 573 4.96 -43.33 7.93
N ALA A 574 5.95 -42.49 8.26
CA ALA A 574 7.11 -42.19 7.40
C ALA A 574 8.14 -43.33 7.46
N LEU A 575 7.71 -44.55 7.13
CA LEU A 575 8.57 -45.73 7.17
C LEU A 575 9.59 -45.69 6.02
N PRO A 576 10.86 -46.03 6.27
CA PRO A 576 11.87 -46.05 5.23
C PRO A 576 11.56 -47.17 4.23
N SER A 577 11.73 -46.90 2.94
CA SER A 577 11.54 -47.91 1.90
C SER A 577 12.66 -48.95 1.93
N LYS A 578 12.39 -50.17 1.45
CA LYS A 578 13.41 -51.21 1.35
C LYS A 578 14.60 -50.76 0.49
N GLN A 579 14.33 -50.06 -0.62
CA GLN A 579 15.36 -49.53 -1.50
C GLN A 579 16.28 -48.53 -0.77
N LEU A 580 15.71 -47.65 0.06
CA LEU A 580 16.48 -46.72 0.88
C LEU A 580 17.36 -47.45 1.89
N ILE A 581 16.81 -48.44 2.61
CA ILE A 581 17.57 -49.24 3.58
C ILE A 581 18.72 -49.96 2.89
N ASP A 582 18.48 -50.61 1.75
CA ASP A 582 19.48 -51.33 0.99
C ASP A 582 20.59 -50.38 0.48
N GLY A 583 20.21 -49.20 -0.01
CA GLY A 583 21.16 -48.17 -0.48
C GLY A 583 22.03 -47.59 0.64
N LEU A 584 21.43 -47.20 1.77
CA LEU A 584 22.18 -46.71 2.94
C LEU A 584 23.09 -47.80 3.51
N THR A 585 22.62 -49.05 3.55
CA THR A 585 23.43 -50.20 3.99
C THR A 585 24.62 -50.41 3.06
N ALA A 586 24.43 -50.37 1.74
CA ALA A 586 25.51 -50.50 0.77
C ALA A 586 26.53 -49.35 0.89
N LEU A 587 26.08 -48.10 1.01
CA LEU A 587 26.96 -46.95 1.23
C LEU A 587 27.79 -47.09 2.51
N SER A 588 27.18 -47.55 3.60
CA SER A 588 27.85 -47.71 4.90
C SER A 588 28.87 -48.85 4.95
N LYS A 589 28.87 -49.78 3.98
CA LYS A 589 29.85 -50.87 3.90
C LYS A 589 31.19 -50.43 3.32
N ASP A 590 31.21 -49.35 2.53
CA ASP A 590 32.47 -48.80 2.03
C ASP A 590 33.13 -47.99 3.16
N PRO A 591 34.33 -48.40 3.65
CA PRO A 591 35.00 -47.72 4.76
C PRO A 591 35.46 -46.29 4.43
N ARG A 592 35.39 -45.87 3.15
CA ARG A 592 35.65 -44.49 2.73
C ARG A 592 34.48 -43.55 3.04
N ASN A 593 33.29 -44.10 3.34
CA ASN A 593 32.06 -43.35 3.56
C ASN A 593 31.71 -43.24 5.04
N GLU A 594 31.50 -42.02 5.49
CA GLU A 594 30.85 -41.69 6.76
C GLU A 594 29.44 -41.17 6.45
N VAL A 595 28.41 -41.94 6.80
CA VAL A 595 27.00 -41.62 6.47
C VAL A 595 26.25 -41.24 7.75
N TYR A 596 25.65 -40.06 7.77
CA TYR A 596 24.84 -39.55 8.87
C TYR A 596 23.44 -39.15 8.42
N VAL A 597 22.43 -39.59 9.16
CA VAL A 597 21.06 -39.08 9.06
C VAL A 597 20.81 -38.08 10.18
N ILE A 598 20.50 -36.83 9.84
CA ILE A 598 20.29 -35.72 10.78
C ILE A 598 18.83 -35.30 10.72
N SER A 599 18.04 -35.63 11.74
CA SER A 599 16.59 -35.42 11.74
C SER A 599 16.10 -34.68 12.99
N GLY A 600 14.95 -34.02 12.86
CA GLY A 600 14.22 -33.43 13.99
C GLY A 600 13.45 -34.46 14.83
N ARG A 601 13.40 -35.73 14.42
CA ARG A 601 12.62 -36.77 15.10
C ARG A 601 13.20 -37.19 16.45
N ASP A 602 12.36 -37.84 17.25
CA ASP A 602 12.77 -38.47 18.51
C ASP A 602 13.68 -39.69 18.29
N ARG A 603 14.49 -39.98 19.31
CA ARG A 603 15.42 -41.11 19.32
C ARG A 603 14.74 -42.49 19.13
N PRO A 604 13.65 -42.84 19.84
CA PRO A 604 13.00 -44.15 19.66
C PRO A 604 12.55 -44.43 18.22
N SER A 605 12.03 -43.42 17.53
CA SER A 605 11.55 -43.54 16.15
C SER A 605 12.71 -43.81 15.19
N LEU A 606 13.78 -43.02 15.25
CA LEU A 606 14.95 -43.20 14.38
C LEU A 606 15.68 -44.52 14.65
N GLU A 607 15.83 -44.91 15.92
CA GLU A 607 16.44 -46.18 16.30
C GLU A 607 15.63 -47.37 15.76
N LYS A 608 14.30 -47.32 15.87
CA LYS A 608 13.42 -48.37 15.34
C LYS A 608 13.53 -48.51 13.82
N TRP A 609 13.75 -47.42 13.10
CA TRP A 609 13.70 -47.40 11.63
C TRP A 609 15.05 -47.64 10.96
N LEU A 610 16.11 -47.07 11.51
CA LEU A 610 17.45 -47.07 10.91
C LEU A 610 18.54 -47.63 11.84
N GLY A 611 18.21 -47.98 13.09
CA GLY A 611 19.18 -48.46 14.07
C GLY A 611 19.84 -49.80 13.72
N SER A 612 19.22 -50.61 12.85
CA SER A 612 19.80 -51.84 12.33
C SER A 612 20.91 -51.63 11.28
N ILE A 613 21.05 -50.41 10.77
CA ILE A 613 22.02 -50.04 9.73
C ILE A 613 23.25 -49.40 10.39
N PRO A 614 24.49 -49.71 9.96
CA PRO A 614 25.71 -49.16 10.55
C PRO A 614 26.00 -47.71 10.08
N ILE A 615 25.01 -46.83 10.18
CA ILE A 615 25.12 -45.39 9.91
C ILE A 615 25.10 -44.57 11.21
N GLY A 616 25.57 -43.34 11.11
CA GLY A 616 25.42 -42.34 12.16
C GLY A 616 24.01 -41.76 12.18
N LEU A 617 23.48 -41.51 13.37
CA LEU A 617 22.15 -40.94 13.55
C LEU A 617 22.26 -39.71 14.45
N SER A 618 21.62 -38.62 14.05
CA SER A 618 21.47 -37.41 14.85
C SER A 618 19.99 -37.07 14.95
N CYS A 619 19.48 -36.93 16.17
CA CYS A 619 18.05 -36.72 16.42
C CYS A 619 17.78 -35.45 17.23
N GLU A 620 16.51 -35.06 17.30
CA GLU A 620 16.04 -33.83 17.96
C GLU A 620 16.84 -32.58 17.53
N HIS A 621 17.07 -32.41 16.22
CA HIS A 621 17.85 -31.29 15.66
C HIS A 621 19.31 -31.19 16.15
N GLY A 622 19.90 -32.31 16.57
CA GLY A 622 21.33 -32.38 16.90
C GLY A 622 21.66 -32.46 18.39
N VAL A 623 20.69 -32.81 19.23
CA VAL A 623 20.91 -32.98 20.68
C VAL A 623 21.54 -34.32 21.01
N PHE A 624 21.16 -35.37 20.28
CA PHE A 624 21.76 -36.68 20.45
C PHE A 624 22.38 -37.13 19.15
N ILE A 625 23.57 -37.72 19.25
CA ILE A 625 24.28 -38.30 18.13
C ILE A 625 24.73 -39.72 18.47
N ARG A 626 24.55 -40.64 17.54
CA ARG A 626 25.14 -41.98 17.55
C ARG A 626 26.06 -42.08 16.34
N HIS A 627 27.31 -42.44 16.55
CA HIS A 627 28.27 -42.62 15.46
C HIS A 627 28.04 -43.96 14.72
N PRO A 628 28.46 -44.08 13.45
CA PRO A 628 28.42 -45.34 12.72
C PRO A 628 29.06 -46.47 13.53
N ASN A 629 28.43 -47.65 13.52
CA ASN A 629 28.83 -48.85 14.27
C ASN A 629 28.83 -48.73 15.80
N ASP A 630 28.46 -47.58 16.37
CA ASP A 630 28.32 -47.42 17.82
C ASP A 630 26.89 -47.76 18.26
N GLN A 631 26.75 -48.36 19.45
CA GLN A 631 25.46 -48.58 20.10
C GLN A 631 25.12 -47.49 21.12
N LYS A 632 26.11 -46.66 21.49
CA LYS A 632 25.92 -45.61 22.48
C LYS A 632 25.50 -44.30 21.81
N TRP A 633 24.45 -43.69 22.34
CA TRP A 633 24.07 -42.32 22.04
C TRP A 633 24.87 -41.35 22.91
N TYR A 634 25.45 -40.33 22.29
CA TYR A 634 26.15 -39.23 22.92
C TYR A 634 25.24 -38.01 22.92
N GLU A 635 25.15 -37.33 24.05
CA GLU A 635 24.48 -36.05 24.17
C GLU A 635 25.49 -34.94 23.81
N THR A 636 25.15 -34.05 22.89
CA THR A 636 25.91 -32.82 22.67
C THR A 636 25.76 -31.90 23.89
N PRO A 637 26.70 -30.96 24.16
CA PRO A 637 26.83 -30.33 25.47
C PRO A 637 25.51 -29.78 26.03
N LYS A 638 25.18 -30.19 27.27
CA LYS A 638 23.94 -29.88 27.98
C LYS A 638 23.66 -28.38 28.02
N SER A 639 22.54 -27.96 27.44
CA SER A 639 21.87 -26.74 27.90
C SER A 639 21.09 -27.06 29.17
N GLU A 640 21.37 -26.32 30.26
CA GLU A 640 20.59 -26.44 31.50
C GLU A 640 19.10 -26.26 31.22
N ILE A 641 18.27 -27.22 31.63
CA ILE A 641 16.81 -27.21 31.39
C ILE A 641 16.06 -26.23 32.33
N ALA A 642 16.79 -25.56 33.24
CA ALA A 642 16.23 -24.67 34.27
C ALA A 642 15.34 -23.53 33.71
N TRP A 643 15.49 -23.17 32.44
CA TRP A 643 14.66 -22.17 31.79
C TRP A 643 13.24 -22.65 31.46
N LYS A 644 13.01 -23.96 31.28
CA LYS A 644 11.74 -24.48 30.75
C LYS A 644 10.56 -24.15 31.65
N ASP A 645 10.70 -24.32 32.96
CA ASP A 645 9.61 -24.02 33.89
C ASP A 645 9.25 -22.53 33.86
N THR A 646 10.25 -21.66 33.70
CA THR A 646 10.03 -20.21 33.60
C THR A 646 9.31 -19.84 32.29
N VAL A 647 9.75 -20.40 31.16
CA VAL A 647 9.13 -20.16 29.85
C VAL A 647 7.74 -20.77 29.77
N MET A 648 7.54 -21.96 30.33
CA MET A 648 6.25 -22.64 30.41
C MET A 648 5.23 -21.77 31.15
N ASN A 649 5.59 -21.25 32.33
CA ASN A 649 4.70 -20.37 33.11
C ASN A 649 4.29 -19.12 32.32
N ILE A 650 5.21 -18.52 31.55
CA ILE A 650 4.89 -17.37 30.70
C ILE A 650 3.98 -17.79 29.56
N MET A 651 4.33 -18.84 28.80
CA MET A 651 3.52 -19.28 27.67
C MET A 651 2.11 -19.72 28.10
N GLN A 652 1.96 -20.27 29.31
CA GLN A 652 0.68 -20.70 29.85
C GLN A 652 -0.22 -19.50 30.25
N ASP A 653 0.34 -18.41 30.78
CA ASP A 653 -0.41 -17.14 30.95
C ASP A 653 -0.95 -16.64 29.61
N PHE A 654 -0.15 -16.76 28.54
CA PHE A 654 -0.58 -16.38 27.19
C PHE A 654 -1.61 -17.34 26.58
N GLU A 655 -1.54 -18.62 26.91
CA GLU A 655 -2.55 -19.63 26.58
C GLU A 655 -3.91 -19.27 27.19
N ASP A 656 -3.94 -19.01 28.51
CA ASP A 656 -5.17 -18.72 29.26
C ASP A 656 -5.88 -17.44 28.76
N ARG A 657 -5.13 -16.42 28.37
CA ARG A 657 -5.67 -15.12 27.92
C ARG A 657 -5.84 -14.98 26.40
N THR A 658 -5.46 -15.99 25.64
CA THR A 658 -5.57 -15.98 24.16
C THR A 658 -6.41 -17.17 23.69
N PRO A 659 -7.75 -17.00 23.58
CA PRO A 659 -8.64 -18.07 23.15
C PRO A 659 -8.20 -18.67 21.81
N GLY A 660 -8.13 -20.00 21.75
CA GLY A 660 -7.69 -20.73 20.55
C GLY A 660 -6.17 -20.92 20.43
N SER A 661 -5.39 -20.49 21.42
CA SER A 661 -3.96 -20.83 21.53
C SER A 661 -3.72 -22.03 22.46
N PHE A 662 -2.56 -22.67 22.35
CA PHE A 662 -2.13 -23.76 23.26
C PHE A 662 -0.61 -23.91 23.30
N VAL A 663 -0.07 -24.46 24.39
CA VAL A 663 1.36 -24.77 24.53
C VAL A 663 1.65 -26.24 24.22
N GLU A 664 2.63 -26.48 23.36
CA GLU A 664 3.18 -27.79 23.05
C GLU A 664 4.55 -27.96 23.74
N ILE A 665 4.68 -29.00 24.55
CA ILE A 665 5.92 -29.32 25.28
C ILE A 665 6.69 -30.41 24.55
N LYS A 666 7.94 -30.13 24.14
CA LYS A 666 8.85 -31.13 23.55
C LYS A 666 10.07 -31.36 24.42
N SER A 667 10.89 -32.37 24.09
CA SER A 667 12.08 -32.78 24.84
C SER A 667 13.05 -31.62 25.14
N ILE A 668 13.18 -30.68 24.20
CA ILE A 668 14.20 -29.59 24.26
C ILE A 668 13.67 -28.20 23.92
N ASN A 669 12.45 -28.07 23.42
CA ASN A 669 11.83 -26.78 23.09
C ASN A 669 10.40 -26.71 23.65
N LEU A 670 9.86 -25.50 23.71
CA LEU A 670 8.47 -25.21 24.02
C LEU A 670 7.89 -24.40 22.87
N THR A 671 6.71 -24.76 22.38
CA THR A 671 6.06 -24.04 21.28
C THR A 671 4.67 -23.56 21.70
N TRP A 672 4.43 -22.26 21.68
CA TRP A 672 3.09 -21.69 21.83
C TRP A 672 2.45 -21.49 20.46
N HIS A 673 1.34 -22.18 20.21
CA HIS A 673 0.59 -22.13 18.95
C HIS A 673 -0.59 -21.19 19.10
N TYR A 674 -0.80 -20.27 18.15
CA TYR A 674 -1.94 -19.34 18.14
C TYR A 674 -2.72 -19.36 16.82
N ARG A 675 -2.60 -20.46 16.08
CA ARG A 675 -3.21 -20.61 14.76
C ARG A 675 -4.73 -20.47 14.76
N ASN A 676 -5.37 -20.92 15.83
CA ASN A 676 -6.83 -20.91 15.95
C ASN A 676 -7.33 -19.69 16.74
N ALA A 677 -6.44 -18.77 17.13
CA ALA A 677 -6.82 -17.50 17.72
C ALA A 677 -7.24 -16.50 16.62
N ASP A 678 -7.92 -15.43 17.01
CA ASP A 678 -8.18 -14.29 16.12
C ASP A 678 -6.86 -13.77 15.51
N PRO A 679 -6.79 -13.49 14.19
CA PRO A 679 -5.52 -13.16 13.53
C PRO A 679 -4.83 -11.91 14.07
N ASP A 680 -5.59 -10.86 14.40
CA ASP A 680 -5.04 -9.60 14.89
C ASP A 680 -4.68 -9.71 16.37
N PHE A 681 -5.57 -10.31 17.19
CA PHE A 681 -5.34 -10.50 18.61
C PHE A 681 -4.24 -11.53 18.88
N GLY A 682 -4.24 -12.67 18.18
CA GLY A 682 -3.20 -13.69 18.25
C GLY A 682 -1.84 -13.15 17.83
N GLN A 683 -1.78 -12.33 16.77
CA GLN A 683 -0.53 -11.69 16.36
C GLN A 683 -0.07 -10.60 17.34
N PHE A 684 -1.01 -9.87 17.96
CA PHE A 684 -0.71 -8.92 19.03
C PHE A 684 -0.13 -9.64 20.25
N GLN A 685 -0.81 -10.69 20.72
CA GLN A 685 -0.35 -11.52 21.85
C GLN A 685 0.98 -12.20 21.54
N ALA A 686 1.22 -12.63 20.30
CA ALA A 686 2.51 -13.17 19.88
C ALA A 686 3.65 -12.15 20.08
N ARG A 687 3.43 -10.87 19.73
CA ARG A 687 4.46 -9.82 19.93
C ARG A 687 4.71 -9.55 21.41
N GLU A 688 3.66 -9.51 22.21
CA GLU A 688 3.76 -9.34 23.67
C GLU A 688 4.48 -10.54 24.31
N LEU A 689 4.20 -11.76 23.85
CA LEU A 689 4.86 -12.99 24.31
C LEU A 689 6.35 -12.95 24.00
N ILE A 690 6.72 -12.59 22.76
CA ILE A 690 8.13 -12.43 22.37
C ILE A 690 8.83 -11.39 23.27
N ALA A 691 8.19 -10.24 23.52
CA ALA A 691 8.75 -9.19 24.38
C ALA A 691 9.00 -9.70 25.82
N GLN A 692 8.07 -10.48 26.38
CA GLN A 692 8.25 -11.08 27.70
C GLN A 692 9.31 -12.19 27.71
N LEU A 693 9.33 -13.06 26.70
CA LEU A 693 10.31 -14.13 26.57
C LEU A 693 11.74 -13.59 26.41
N HIS A 694 11.93 -12.44 25.77
CA HIS A 694 13.23 -11.78 25.70
C HIS A 694 13.81 -11.43 27.08
N SER A 695 12.96 -11.15 28.09
CA SER A 695 13.42 -10.92 29.46
C SER A 695 14.03 -12.17 30.09
N VAL A 696 13.55 -13.36 29.70
CA VAL A 696 14.06 -14.67 30.12
C VAL A 696 15.31 -15.04 29.34
N ALA A 697 15.35 -14.73 28.05
CA ALA A 697 16.53 -14.93 27.18
C ALA A 697 17.75 -14.09 27.62
N ASN A 698 17.57 -13.06 28.45
CA ASN A 698 18.69 -12.34 29.09
C ASN A 698 19.33 -13.12 30.24
N LYS A 699 18.61 -14.06 30.86
CA LYS A 699 19.09 -14.90 31.98
C LYS A 699 19.58 -16.26 31.52
N TYR A 700 19.00 -16.78 30.43
CA TYR A 700 19.35 -18.08 29.86
C TYR A 700 19.65 -17.92 28.37
N PRO A 701 20.65 -18.63 27.80
CA PRO A 701 20.96 -18.55 26.38
C PRO A 701 19.86 -19.25 25.56
N LEU A 702 18.78 -18.52 25.22
CA LEU A 702 17.63 -19.04 24.47
C LEU A 702 17.42 -18.32 23.13
N ASP A 703 17.12 -19.09 22.09
CA ASP A 703 16.60 -18.63 20.82
C ASP A 703 15.07 -18.63 20.86
N ILE A 704 14.48 -17.51 20.46
CA ILE A 704 13.03 -17.34 20.30
C ILE A 704 12.75 -17.26 18.79
N LEU A 705 12.09 -18.28 18.27
CA LEU A 705 11.77 -18.43 16.87
C LEU A 705 10.29 -18.16 16.62
N SER A 706 10.00 -17.23 15.71
CA SER A 706 8.64 -17.01 15.21
C SER A 706 8.37 -17.95 14.04
N GLY A 707 7.56 -18.98 14.28
CA GLY A 707 7.04 -19.89 13.27
C GLY A 707 5.71 -19.44 12.65
N LYS A 708 5.12 -20.27 11.78
CA LYS A 708 3.81 -20.00 11.15
C LYS A 708 2.68 -20.09 12.19
N LYS A 709 2.32 -18.94 12.75
CA LYS A 709 1.35 -18.78 13.85
C LYS A 709 1.74 -19.59 15.10
N ALA A 710 3.03 -19.61 15.39
CA ALA A 710 3.59 -20.25 16.57
C ALA A 710 4.86 -19.50 17.03
N ILE A 711 5.14 -19.53 18.33
CA ILE A 711 6.40 -19.05 18.92
C ILE A 711 7.08 -20.22 19.58
N GLU A 712 8.25 -20.59 19.06
CA GLU A 712 9.08 -21.67 19.58
C GLU A 712 10.25 -21.08 20.38
N VAL A 713 10.50 -21.63 21.57
CA VAL A 713 11.65 -21.27 22.41
C VAL A 713 12.52 -22.50 22.59
N LYS A 714 13.81 -22.35 22.29
CA LYS A 714 14.82 -23.40 22.41
C LYS A 714 16.15 -22.84 22.90
N PRO A 715 17.09 -23.66 23.41
CA PRO A 715 18.42 -23.19 23.77
C PRO A 715 19.24 -22.75 22.54
N VAL A 716 20.05 -21.71 22.73
CA VAL A 716 21.02 -21.23 21.72
C VAL A 716 22.04 -22.32 21.44
N GLY A 717 22.36 -22.52 20.15
CA GLY A 717 23.38 -23.48 19.72
C GLY A 717 22.88 -24.89 19.47
N ILE A 718 21.56 -25.13 19.55
CA ILE A 718 20.95 -26.41 19.13
C ILE A 718 20.29 -26.23 17.75
N ASN A 719 21.04 -26.56 16.70
CA ASN A 719 20.56 -26.64 15.33
C ASN A 719 21.35 -27.70 14.54
N LYS A 720 20.78 -28.15 13.42
CA LYS A 720 21.40 -29.17 12.54
C LYS A 720 22.79 -28.74 12.05
N GLY A 721 23.02 -27.43 11.85
CA GLY A 721 24.31 -26.88 11.42
C GLY A 721 25.45 -27.10 12.41
N GLU A 722 25.21 -27.06 13.73
CA GLU A 722 26.27 -27.32 14.72
C GLU A 722 26.74 -28.78 14.69
N ILE A 723 25.84 -29.73 14.43
CA ILE A 723 26.24 -31.12 14.18
C ILE A 723 27.09 -31.23 12.93
N VAL A 724 26.73 -30.51 11.86
CA VAL A 724 27.54 -30.49 10.64
C VAL A 724 28.96 -29.99 10.95
N LYS A 725 29.14 -28.95 11.77
CA LYS A 725 30.49 -28.48 12.18
C LYS A 725 31.26 -29.54 12.96
N ILE A 726 30.62 -30.21 13.92
CA ILE A 726 31.24 -31.28 14.73
C ILE A 726 31.69 -32.43 13.81
N LEU A 727 30.84 -32.84 12.87
CA LEU A 727 31.13 -33.92 11.93
C LEU A 727 32.23 -33.55 10.94
N LEU A 728 32.23 -32.32 10.42
CA LEU A 728 33.30 -31.84 9.54
C LEU A 728 34.66 -31.82 10.25
N ALA A 729 34.71 -31.38 11.51
CA ALA A 729 35.94 -31.36 12.30
C ALA A 729 36.43 -32.76 12.66
N ARG A 730 35.51 -33.70 12.89
CA ARG A 730 35.83 -35.10 13.24
C ARG A 730 36.32 -35.91 12.03
N CYS A 731 35.59 -35.83 10.91
CA CYS A 731 35.83 -36.69 9.77
C CYS A 731 36.88 -36.14 8.80
N ASP A 732 37.14 -34.82 8.83
CA ASP A 732 38.03 -34.12 7.90
C ASP A 732 37.86 -34.58 6.42
N PRO A 733 36.65 -34.41 5.85
CA PRO A 733 36.31 -35.03 4.57
C PRO A 733 36.81 -34.23 3.37
N GLU A 734 37.21 -34.95 2.32
CA GLU A 734 37.55 -34.43 0.99
C GLU A 734 36.30 -34.16 0.15
N PHE A 735 35.25 -34.96 0.36
CA PHE A 735 33.95 -34.83 -0.29
C PHE A 735 32.83 -34.73 0.74
N VAL A 736 31.92 -33.77 0.56
CA VAL A 736 30.73 -33.62 1.41
C VAL A 736 29.49 -33.56 0.54
N LEU A 737 28.52 -34.43 0.81
CA LEU A 737 27.17 -34.38 0.24
C LEU A 737 26.17 -34.09 1.37
N CYS A 738 25.44 -32.99 1.27
CA CYS A 738 24.43 -32.60 2.24
C CYS A 738 23.08 -32.41 1.54
N ILE A 739 22.03 -33.10 1.99
CA ILE A 739 20.70 -33.06 1.37
C ILE A 739 19.64 -32.78 2.44
N GLY A 740 18.74 -31.83 2.16
CA GLY A 740 17.64 -31.43 3.05
C GLY A 740 16.46 -30.80 2.31
N ASP A 741 15.29 -30.68 2.93
CA ASP A 741 14.02 -30.26 2.32
C ASP A 741 13.35 -29.07 3.02
N ASP A 742 13.71 -28.75 4.27
CA ASP A 742 12.96 -27.79 5.11
C ASP A 742 13.79 -26.60 5.63
N LYS A 743 13.12 -25.62 6.24
CA LYS A 743 13.80 -24.40 6.74
C LYS A 743 14.88 -24.70 7.80
N THR A 744 14.80 -25.82 8.51
CA THR A 744 15.79 -26.20 9.53
C THR A 744 17.09 -26.71 8.90
N ASP A 745 17.03 -27.23 7.68
CA ASP A 745 18.20 -27.70 6.93
C ASP A 745 19.05 -26.57 6.36
N GLU A 746 18.48 -25.37 6.24
CA GLU A 746 19.22 -24.16 5.83
C GLU A 746 20.41 -23.84 6.74
N ASP A 747 20.36 -24.29 8.00
CA ASP A 747 21.50 -24.18 8.93
C ASP A 747 22.65 -25.13 8.54
N MET A 748 22.35 -26.31 7.96
CA MET A 748 23.36 -27.21 7.41
C MET A 748 24.02 -26.60 6.17
N PHE A 749 23.21 -26.07 5.26
CA PHE A 749 23.71 -25.45 4.01
C PHE A 749 24.57 -24.22 4.29
N LYS A 750 24.17 -23.39 5.27
CA LYS A 750 24.94 -22.22 5.70
C LYS A 750 26.37 -22.57 6.12
N VAL A 751 26.56 -23.69 6.81
CA VAL A 751 27.90 -24.14 7.25
C VAL A 751 28.77 -24.57 6.07
N LEU A 752 28.15 -25.08 4.99
CA LEU A 752 28.84 -25.59 3.81
C LEU A 752 29.02 -24.55 2.70
N GLN A 753 28.49 -23.34 2.88
CA GLN A 753 28.46 -22.29 1.86
C GLN A 753 29.87 -21.89 1.39
N ASP A 754 30.83 -21.84 2.31
CA ASP A 754 32.22 -21.44 2.04
C ASP A 754 33.13 -22.61 1.63
N LYS A 755 32.65 -23.86 1.68
CA LYS A 755 33.43 -25.03 1.22
C LYS A 755 33.18 -25.27 -0.26
N ALA A 756 34.17 -25.00 -1.12
CA ALA A 756 34.05 -25.19 -2.57
C ALA A 756 33.66 -26.62 -2.95
N ASP A 757 34.25 -27.63 -2.29
CA ASP A 757 34.09 -29.06 -2.60
C ASP A 757 32.87 -29.73 -1.95
N ALA A 758 32.01 -28.95 -1.28
CA ALA A 758 30.76 -29.43 -0.69
C ALA A 758 29.59 -29.30 -1.67
N PHE A 759 28.82 -30.38 -1.82
CA PHE A 759 27.56 -30.43 -2.53
C PHE A 759 26.40 -30.33 -1.55
N SER A 760 25.76 -29.17 -1.47
CA SER A 760 24.55 -28.93 -0.68
C SER A 760 23.33 -28.86 -1.59
N ILE A 761 22.37 -29.76 -1.39
CA ILE A 761 21.20 -29.96 -2.25
C ILE A 761 19.91 -29.74 -1.46
N ARG A 762 19.02 -28.91 -2.03
CA ARG A 762 17.66 -28.71 -1.53
C ARG A 762 16.66 -29.60 -2.28
N VAL A 763 15.89 -30.40 -1.58
CA VAL A 763 14.76 -31.14 -2.17
C VAL A 763 13.55 -30.22 -2.23
N THR A 764 13.18 -29.78 -3.42
CA THR A 764 11.98 -28.97 -3.65
C THR A 764 11.54 -29.06 -5.11
N PRO A 765 10.22 -29.20 -5.39
CA PRO A 765 9.70 -29.07 -6.74
C PRO A 765 9.70 -27.60 -7.23
N ASP A 766 9.95 -26.63 -6.34
CA ASP A 766 9.99 -25.20 -6.66
C ASP A 766 11.41 -24.63 -6.57
N ASN A 767 12.11 -24.59 -7.72
CA ASN A 767 13.46 -24.05 -7.84
C ASN A 767 13.59 -22.52 -7.63
N LYS A 768 12.49 -21.85 -7.25
CA LYS A 768 12.46 -20.43 -6.90
C LYS A 768 12.37 -20.18 -5.40
N GLU A 769 12.14 -21.21 -4.59
CA GLU A 769 12.18 -21.04 -3.14
C GLU A 769 13.58 -20.57 -2.69
N PRO A 770 13.68 -19.51 -1.86
CA PRO A 770 14.97 -19.01 -1.42
C PRO A 770 15.67 -20.05 -0.52
N THR A 771 16.82 -20.54 -0.97
CA THR A 771 17.66 -21.51 -0.25
C THR A 771 19.13 -21.12 -0.31
N LYS A 772 19.90 -21.51 0.72
CA LYS A 772 21.37 -21.42 0.76
C LYS A 772 22.04 -22.64 0.13
N ALA A 773 21.28 -23.67 -0.25
CA ALA A 773 21.80 -24.79 -1.00
C ALA A 773 22.36 -24.32 -2.35
N LYS A 774 23.36 -25.05 -2.85
CA LYS A 774 24.03 -24.76 -4.14
C LYS A 774 23.26 -25.31 -5.33
N SER A 775 22.46 -26.35 -5.10
CA SER A 775 21.64 -26.99 -6.15
C SER A 775 20.34 -27.56 -5.59
N THR A 776 19.42 -27.98 -6.47
CA THR A 776 18.14 -28.59 -6.09
C THR A 776 17.92 -29.99 -6.69
N LEU A 777 17.07 -30.80 -6.06
CA LEU A 777 16.44 -32.00 -6.62
C LEU A 777 14.92 -31.88 -6.45
N GLU A 778 14.14 -32.42 -7.38
CA GLU A 778 12.69 -32.17 -7.43
C GLU A 778 11.93 -33.04 -6.42
N GLU A 779 12.25 -34.33 -6.33
CA GLU A 779 11.51 -35.27 -5.48
C GLU A 779 12.43 -36.10 -4.56
N THR A 780 11.87 -36.56 -3.45
CA THR A 780 12.51 -37.56 -2.55
C THR A 780 13.01 -38.79 -3.32
N LYS A 781 12.30 -39.19 -4.39
CA LYS A 781 12.69 -40.33 -5.23
C LYS A 781 14.03 -40.10 -5.92
N ASP A 782 14.33 -38.86 -6.32
CA ASP A 782 15.59 -38.51 -6.98
C ASP A 782 16.77 -38.62 -6.01
N VAL A 783 16.54 -38.28 -4.74
CA VAL A 783 17.51 -38.48 -3.65
C VAL A 783 17.82 -39.97 -3.49
N VAL A 784 16.79 -40.82 -3.38
CA VAL A 784 16.98 -42.27 -3.23
C VAL A 784 17.70 -42.87 -4.45
N ASN A 785 17.38 -42.41 -5.66
CA ASN A 785 18.05 -42.83 -6.88
C ASN A 785 19.53 -42.41 -6.89
N LEU A 786 19.84 -41.16 -6.52
CA LEU A 786 21.23 -40.68 -6.40
C LEU A 786 22.01 -41.51 -5.39
N LEU A 787 21.47 -41.76 -4.20
CA LEU A 787 22.12 -42.60 -3.18
C LEU A 787 22.34 -44.03 -3.67
N THR A 788 21.38 -44.61 -4.40
CA THR A 788 21.52 -45.95 -5.01
C THR A 788 22.59 -45.96 -6.10
N GLN A 789 22.72 -44.89 -6.88
CA GLN A 789 23.77 -44.78 -7.88
C GLN A 789 25.14 -44.66 -7.22
N LEU A 790 25.26 -43.88 -6.15
CA LEU A 790 26.51 -43.73 -5.39
C LEU A 790 26.90 -45.03 -4.67
N SER A 791 25.93 -45.83 -4.21
CA SER A 791 26.21 -47.11 -3.54
C SER A 791 26.78 -48.18 -4.47
N ASN A 792 26.65 -48.00 -5.78
CA ASN A 792 27.13 -48.92 -6.81
C ASN A 792 28.51 -48.53 -7.37
N LEU A 793 29.15 -47.50 -6.81
CA LEU A 793 30.48 -46.98 -7.19
C LEU A 793 31.53 -47.34 -6.13
#